data_AF-A0A422PES3-F1
#
_entry.id   AF-A0A422PES3-F1
#
_cell.length_a   1.000
_cell.length_b   1.000
_cell.length_c   1.000
_cell.angle_alpha   90.00
_cell.angle_beta   90.00
_cell.angle_gamma   90.00
#
_symmetry.space_group_name_H-M   'P 1'
#
loop_
_entity.id
_entity.type
_entity.pdbx_description
1 polymer ?
#
loop_
_entity_poly.entity_id
_entity_poly.type
_entity_poly.pdbx_seq_one_letter_code
_entity_poly.pdbx_strand_id
1 'polypeptide(L)'
;MSWLKALEKVCARAAVGHSPPTSRSPSIAVAGRLAPAVSRDGLQHNQQQQHALATREVGPSTAALHGVSDTWSSALAVIKFSRSGAQRDPAWEMHHLPLSLAAQCVAILVEAGQTARGVEVMQSWQRPVARAKTRSRIRATARMRRTLKTLGTIGDVETLRTVVSVLHQSLTEQRQLPRHQHRPQARAPSYETSVCAAAKDSYPLLSELGMQRTRLLLVEAVHELVMQDESVVPVFEKLTWINATAAATAPRGAQVQCLIPFMLQDDFVQVIQSSPSYDESLLQQIGPAFHTGFVHPTQCDPAEILSMPRSEVRRLYKKGISPSGELWRDVKQLVLPHSPLLQQACQVATLVDVLCGPVEAPAVAHGRRERRASELTNEQRLLRKFLVAQLRSSRSLSRRMWSCALLRHPRLLYRLNLSPLMVFCASALTFRSFQVYVPFVRCCVPLLRRLRRVGHDEEAARLVWNHLSVDSPALAAVFKHHPLALEDAVTVVCRTMRTGVGGRREAWMGHRSLAVLRVAAAAGLLTPAHCVPTCAAALDCGVHFATVRQLVGEVFGDDSDTARWVLDMVRLTAESHTTRLLVPLDSPCHSTRMRSLLRRYAYESDVVGSPPAVELRVPSRSKLLALWTMVHDDVMNTSLRRLTCRLFLDGEALAEWNKIPPPTQQAGAQGLNDLFREELFASIAANCTTEKSYVMFMDALLSRRRFRDARRCMQLMLSELDDECGQAVLPSLAIEGVSVP
;
A
#
# COMPACT_ATOMS: atom_id res chain seq x y z
N MET A 1 -14.92 -6.22 7.16
CA MET A 1 -14.57 -4.96 6.46
C MET A 1 -13.11 -5.07 6.08
N SER A 2 -12.80 -5.27 4.78
CA SER A 2 -11.40 -5.30 4.33
C SER A 2 -10.78 -3.93 4.63
N TRP A 3 -9.64 -3.90 5.32
CA TRP A 3 -8.92 -2.68 5.65
C TRP A 3 -8.59 -1.85 4.39
N LEU A 4 -8.41 -2.53 3.24
CA LEU A 4 -8.26 -1.88 1.93
C LEU A 4 -9.49 -1.08 1.51
N LYS A 5 -10.71 -1.57 1.76
CA LYS A 5 -11.94 -0.81 1.48
C LYS A 5 -12.10 0.39 2.42
N ALA A 6 -11.55 0.30 3.63
CA ALA A 6 -11.54 1.43 4.57
C ALA A 6 -10.50 2.48 4.15
N LEU A 7 -9.31 2.04 3.70
CA LEU A 7 -8.30 2.91 3.09
C LEU A 7 -8.83 3.56 1.81
N GLU A 8 -9.42 2.82 0.89
CA GLU A 8 -10.01 3.35 -0.35
C GLU A 8 -10.97 4.52 -0.06
N LYS A 9 -11.81 4.40 0.99
CA LYS A 9 -12.70 5.49 1.44
C LYS A 9 -11.97 6.69 2.05
N VAL A 10 -10.88 6.46 2.79
CA VAL A 10 -10.05 7.54 3.37
C VAL A 10 -9.30 8.26 2.26
N CYS A 11 -8.71 7.50 1.34
CA CYS A 11 -7.99 8.01 0.20
C CYS A 11 -8.88 8.81 -0.76
N ALA A 12 -10.10 8.33 -1.04
CA ALA A 12 -11.07 9.04 -1.85
C ALA A 12 -11.46 10.40 -1.23
N ARG A 13 -11.58 10.47 0.10
CA ARG A 13 -11.89 11.73 0.80
C ARG A 13 -10.70 12.69 0.85
N ALA A 14 -9.48 12.17 1.02
CA ALA A 14 -8.26 12.98 0.99
C ALA A 14 -7.97 13.57 -0.41
N ALA A 15 -8.38 12.88 -1.47
CA ALA A 15 -8.24 13.36 -2.85
C ALA A 15 -9.17 14.55 -3.19
N VAL A 16 -10.25 14.77 -2.41
CA VAL A 16 -11.26 15.83 -2.61
C VAL A 16 -10.95 17.10 -1.81
N GLY A 17 -9.82 17.15 -1.08
CA GLY A 17 -9.43 18.30 -0.27
C GLY A 17 -8.82 19.46 -1.09
N HIS A 18 -9.53 20.59 -1.07
CA HIS A 18 -9.15 21.97 -1.44
C HIS A 18 -9.05 22.27 -2.95
N SER A 19 -10.22 22.56 -3.55
CA SER A 19 -10.31 23.50 -4.67
C SER A 19 -10.01 24.92 -4.18
N PRO A 20 -9.28 25.75 -4.94
CA PRO A 20 -9.12 27.17 -4.61
C PRO A 20 -10.49 27.88 -4.73
N PRO A 21 -10.76 28.93 -3.93
CA PRO A 21 -12.02 29.64 -3.98
C PRO A 21 -12.04 30.55 -5.21
N THR A 22 -12.66 30.11 -6.30
CA THR A 22 -13.00 30.99 -7.42
C THR A 22 -14.27 31.77 -7.08
N SER A 23 -14.04 33.06 -6.80
CA SER A 23 -14.85 34.24 -7.15
C SER A 23 -16.38 34.10 -7.19
N ARG A 24 -17.02 34.87 -6.30
CA ARG A 24 -18.43 35.24 -6.28
C ARG A 24 -18.89 35.85 -7.63
N SER A 25 -20.07 35.46 -8.09
CA SER A 25 -20.98 36.34 -8.84
C SER A 25 -22.41 36.24 -8.25
N PRO A 26 -23.26 37.27 -8.37
CA PRO A 26 -24.50 37.40 -7.60
C PRO A 26 -25.79 37.11 -8.40
N SER A 27 -26.82 36.62 -7.68
CA SER A 27 -28.28 36.57 -7.99
C SER A 27 -28.70 35.80 -9.27
N ILE A 28 -29.78 35.03 -9.33
CA ILE A 28 -31.20 35.32 -9.08
C ILE A 28 -31.93 34.02 -8.67
N ALA A 29 -33.09 34.18 -8.04
CA ALA A 29 -33.75 33.26 -7.14
C ALA A 29 -34.95 32.48 -7.75
N VAL A 30 -35.41 31.49 -6.96
CA VAL A 30 -36.83 31.09 -6.72
C VAL A 30 -37.52 30.05 -7.64
N ALA A 31 -38.32 29.22 -6.93
CA ALA A 31 -39.40 28.30 -7.33
C ALA A 31 -39.02 26.83 -7.62
N GLY A 32 -39.67 25.81 -7.05
CA GLY A 32 -40.79 25.77 -6.12
C GLY A 32 -41.01 24.33 -5.61
N ARG A 33 -41.45 24.20 -4.36
CA ARG A 33 -42.17 23.02 -3.87
C ARG A 33 -43.55 23.02 -4.53
N LEU A 34 -44.03 21.85 -4.94
CA LEU A 34 -45.42 21.38 -4.82
C LEU A 34 -45.48 19.94 -5.34
N ALA A 35 -45.98 19.02 -4.51
CA ALA A 35 -46.42 17.68 -4.92
C ALA A 35 -47.78 17.78 -5.65
N PRO A 36 -48.32 16.70 -6.26
CA PRO A 36 -49.09 15.76 -5.44
C PRO A 36 -49.03 14.29 -5.85
N ALA A 37 -49.52 13.47 -4.92
CA ALA A 37 -49.81 12.06 -5.00
C ALA A 37 -50.99 11.74 -5.93
N VAL A 38 -50.97 10.53 -6.51
CA VAL A 38 -52.19 9.82 -6.91
C VAL A 38 -52.13 8.42 -6.31
N SER A 39 -52.94 8.21 -5.28
CA SER A 39 -53.40 6.91 -4.81
C SER A 39 -54.50 6.42 -5.76
N ARG A 40 -54.51 5.11 -6.05
CA ARG A 40 -55.77 4.39 -6.26
C ARG A 40 -55.70 3.06 -5.52
N ASP A 41 -56.41 3.05 -4.41
CA ASP A 41 -56.90 1.93 -3.61
C ASP A 41 -57.58 0.84 -4.48
N GLY A 42 -57.77 -0.41 -4.05
CA GLY A 42 -57.49 -1.02 -2.76
C GLY A 42 -58.14 -2.40 -2.63
N LEU A 43 -58.03 -2.93 -1.41
CA LEU A 43 -58.95 -3.85 -0.71
C LEU A 43 -59.05 -5.32 -1.18
N GLN A 44 -58.31 -6.18 -0.47
CA GLN A 44 -58.79 -7.35 0.29
C GLN A 44 -57.59 -7.86 1.12
N HIS A 45 -57.27 -7.29 2.29
CA HIS A 45 -57.88 -7.45 3.61
C HIS A 45 -57.69 -8.85 4.24
N ASN A 46 -56.92 -8.84 5.33
CA ASN A 46 -57.08 -9.67 6.53
C ASN A 46 -56.99 -11.20 6.42
N GLN A 47 -55.77 -11.74 6.35
CA GLN A 47 -55.47 -13.08 6.88
C GLN A 47 -53.98 -13.37 7.05
N GLN A 48 -53.18 -12.49 7.68
CA GLN A 48 -51.79 -12.87 8.03
C GLN A 48 -51.16 -12.12 9.21
N GLN A 49 -51.96 -11.37 9.98
CA GLN A 49 -51.50 -10.63 11.17
C GLN A 49 -51.95 -11.20 12.51
N GLN A 50 -52.45 -12.45 12.56
CA GLN A 50 -52.78 -13.16 13.80
C GLN A 50 -51.80 -14.29 14.20
N HIS A 51 -50.69 -14.49 13.50
CA HIS A 51 -49.62 -15.42 13.91
C HIS A 51 -48.39 -14.76 14.55
N ALA A 52 -48.45 -13.47 14.90
CA ALA A 52 -47.31 -12.71 15.41
C ALA A 52 -47.27 -12.54 16.95
N LEU A 53 -48.11 -13.24 17.73
CA LEU A 53 -48.19 -13.06 19.19
C LEU A 53 -48.18 -14.36 20.02
N ALA A 54 -47.69 -15.47 19.43
CA ALA A 54 -47.50 -16.74 20.14
C ALA A 54 -46.11 -17.34 19.86
N THR A 55 -45.05 -16.59 20.15
CA THR A 55 -43.71 -17.15 20.36
C THR A 55 -43.05 -16.43 21.51
N ARG A 56 -43.62 -16.62 22.70
CA ARG A 56 -42.99 -16.30 23.97
C ARG A 56 -42.37 -17.60 24.48
N GLU A 57 -41.05 -17.54 24.69
CA GLU A 57 -40.24 -18.39 25.57
C GLU A 57 -40.71 -19.83 25.79
N VAL A 58 -40.32 -20.72 24.88
CA VAL A 58 -40.14 -22.13 25.22
C VAL A 58 -38.66 -22.42 24.97
N GLY A 59 -37.87 -22.50 26.04
CA GLY A 59 -36.51 -23.02 25.97
C GLY A 59 -36.57 -24.47 25.46
N PRO A 60 -35.60 -24.92 24.64
CA PRO A 60 -35.57 -26.31 24.24
C PRO A 60 -35.17 -27.12 25.47
N SER A 61 -36.13 -27.81 26.07
CA SER A 61 -35.88 -28.84 27.06
C SER A 61 -35.05 -29.93 26.39
N THR A 62 -33.84 -30.18 26.91
CA THR A 62 -32.87 -31.18 26.42
C THR A 62 -33.47 -32.59 26.34
N ALA A 63 -34.52 -32.86 27.13
CA ALA A 63 -35.26 -34.13 27.10
C ALA A 63 -36.01 -34.40 25.79
N ALA A 64 -36.40 -33.37 25.02
CA ALA A 64 -37.16 -33.55 23.77
C ALA A 64 -36.27 -33.94 22.56
N LEU A 65 -34.94 -33.79 22.67
CA LEU A 65 -34.01 -34.16 21.59
C LEU A 65 -33.51 -35.60 21.68
N HIS A 66 -33.60 -36.24 22.85
CA HIS A 66 -33.25 -37.66 22.99
C HIS A 66 -34.31 -38.61 22.41
N GLY A 67 -35.54 -38.14 22.16
CA GLY A 67 -36.66 -38.97 21.69
C GLY A 67 -37.00 -38.88 20.20
N VAL A 68 -36.34 -38.02 19.40
CA VAL A 68 -36.74 -37.76 18.01
C VAL A 68 -35.64 -38.15 17.00
N SER A 69 -35.54 -39.46 16.80
CA SER A 69 -35.12 -40.20 15.60
C SER A 69 -33.68 -40.07 15.06
N ASP A 70 -33.12 -41.25 14.81
CA ASP A 70 -31.80 -41.55 14.23
C ASP A 70 -31.56 -41.12 12.78
N THR A 71 -32.48 -40.38 12.16
CA THR A 71 -32.43 -40.06 10.73
C THR A 71 -32.15 -38.59 10.45
N TRP A 72 -31.18 -38.36 9.56
CA TRP A 72 -30.67 -37.06 9.12
C TRP A 72 -31.75 -36.16 8.49
N SER A 73 -32.82 -36.76 7.97
CA SER A 73 -34.03 -36.08 7.48
C SER A 73 -34.76 -35.27 8.57
N SER A 74 -34.71 -35.71 9.82
CA SER A 74 -35.45 -35.09 10.93
C SER A 74 -34.77 -33.81 11.43
N ALA A 75 -33.43 -33.78 11.46
CA ALA A 75 -32.68 -32.56 11.76
C ALA A 75 -32.91 -31.46 10.70
N LEU A 76 -33.08 -31.86 9.43
CA LEU A 76 -33.45 -30.96 8.34
C LEU A 76 -34.92 -30.49 8.43
N ALA A 77 -35.83 -31.29 8.98
CA ALA A 77 -37.21 -30.89 9.22
C ALA A 77 -37.35 -29.80 10.31
N VAL A 78 -36.49 -29.85 11.34
CA VAL A 78 -36.43 -28.82 12.40
C VAL A 78 -35.93 -27.47 11.86
N ILE A 79 -35.02 -27.50 10.89
CA ILE A 79 -34.54 -26.30 10.19
C ILE A 79 -35.47 -26.08 8.98
N LYS A 80 -36.63 -25.43 9.16
CA LYS A 80 -37.64 -25.15 8.10
C LYS A 80 -37.04 -24.86 6.71
N PHE A 81 -36.73 -25.90 5.94
CA PHE A 81 -36.31 -25.84 4.55
C PHE A 81 -37.56 -26.12 3.73
N SER A 82 -38.12 -25.06 3.14
CA SER A 82 -39.18 -25.18 2.15
C SER A 82 -38.63 -25.96 0.96
N ARG A 83 -38.97 -27.24 0.85
CA ARG A 83 -38.64 -28.07 -0.31
C ARG A 83 -39.42 -27.55 -1.51
N SER A 84 -38.73 -27.00 -2.50
CA SER A 84 -39.29 -26.76 -3.83
C SER A 84 -38.46 -27.51 -4.87
N GLY A 85 -39.02 -28.63 -5.35
CA GLY A 85 -38.70 -29.22 -6.66
C GLY A 85 -37.49 -30.16 -6.75
N ALA A 86 -37.77 -31.37 -7.22
CA ALA A 86 -36.87 -32.45 -7.65
C ALA A 86 -36.06 -33.16 -6.55
N GLN A 87 -36.29 -34.48 -6.42
CA GLN A 87 -35.48 -35.41 -5.61
C GLN A 87 -34.01 -35.36 -6.06
N ARG A 88 -33.21 -34.50 -5.42
CA ARG A 88 -31.77 -34.67 -5.34
C ARG A 88 -31.45 -35.35 -4.01
N ASP A 89 -30.43 -36.20 -4.03
CA ASP A 89 -29.92 -36.87 -2.84
C ASP A 89 -29.67 -35.80 -1.75
N PRO A 90 -30.34 -35.85 -0.59
CA PRO A 90 -30.30 -34.75 0.37
C PRO A 90 -28.88 -34.51 0.90
N ALA A 91 -27.99 -35.53 0.85
CA ALA A 91 -26.55 -35.40 1.10
C ALA A 91 -25.91 -34.35 0.18
N TRP A 92 -26.25 -34.38 -1.12
CA TRP A 92 -25.74 -33.50 -2.16
C TRP A 92 -26.14 -32.03 -1.94
N GLU A 93 -27.36 -31.76 -1.47
CA GLU A 93 -27.83 -30.39 -1.22
C GLU A 93 -27.14 -29.74 -0.02
N MET A 94 -26.79 -30.53 1.01
CA MET A 94 -26.08 -30.03 2.18
C MET A 94 -24.64 -29.57 1.89
N HIS A 95 -23.96 -30.25 0.96
CA HIS A 95 -22.61 -29.87 0.56
C HIS A 95 -22.53 -28.48 -0.07
N HIS A 96 -23.65 -27.92 -0.56
CA HIS A 96 -23.70 -26.60 -1.19
C HIS A 96 -24.39 -25.52 -0.34
N LEU A 97 -24.74 -25.83 0.91
CA LEU A 97 -25.42 -24.86 1.77
C LEU A 97 -24.57 -23.60 2.03
N PRO A 98 -25.22 -22.43 2.18
CA PRO A 98 -24.54 -21.24 2.66
C PRO A 98 -23.85 -21.49 4.01
N LEU A 99 -22.64 -20.96 4.18
CA LEU A 99 -21.79 -21.19 5.36
C LEU A 99 -22.52 -21.08 6.71
N SER A 100 -23.42 -20.12 6.87
CA SER A 100 -24.15 -19.94 8.14
C SER A 100 -25.16 -21.05 8.42
N LEU A 101 -25.77 -21.62 7.38
CA LEU A 101 -26.72 -22.73 7.51
C LEU A 101 -25.97 -24.04 7.70
N ALA A 102 -24.88 -24.27 6.96
CA ALA A 102 -24.01 -25.43 7.18
C ALA A 102 -23.48 -25.46 8.62
N ALA A 103 -22.98 -24.33 9.15
CA ALA A 103 -22.55 -24.24 10.54
C ALA A 103 -23.69 -24.44 11.55
N GLN A 104 -24.93 -24.09 11.20
CA GLN A 104 -26.10 -24.35 12.05
C GLN A 104 -26.47 -25.83 12.05
N CYS A 105 -26.39 -26.51 10.92
CA CYS A 105 -26.61 -27.96 10.82
C CYS A 105 -25.57 -28.72 11.65
N VAL A 106 -24.29 -28.36 11.49
CA VAL A 106 -23.19 -28.91 12.29
C VAL A 106 -23.43 -28.69 13.78
N ALA A 107 -23.82 -27.47 14.18
CA ALA A 107 -24.15 -27.16 15.56
C ALA A 107 -25.27 -28.05 16.12
N ILE A 108 -26.34 -28.28 15.36
CA ILE A 108 -27.46 -29.11 15.80
C ILE A 108 -27.05 -30.58 15.92
N LEU A 109 -26.31 -31.10 14.94
CA LEU A 109 -25.82 -32.49 14.97
C LEU A 109 -24.89 -32.74 16.16
N VAL A 110 -24.00 -31.79 16.44
CA VAL A 110 -23.09 -31.85 17.58
C VAL A 110 -23.86 -31.72 18.91
N GLU A 111 -24.86 -30.83 19.00
CA GLU A 111 -25.74 -30.70 20.19
C GLU A 111 -26.56 -31.98 20.45
N ALA A 112 -26.85 -32.77 19.40
CA ALA A 112 -27.59 -34.03 19.48
C ALA A 112 -26.71 -35.27 19.70
N GLY A 113 -25.40 -35.11 19.98
CA GLY A 113 -24.46 -36.22 20.15
C GLY A 113 -24.05 -36.93 18.85
N GLN A 114 -24.52 -36.47 17.69
CA GLN A 114 -24.20 -37.03 16.37
C GLN A 114 -22.92 -36.40 15.79
N THR A 115 -21.83 -36.48 16.56
CA THR A 115 -20.56 -35.81 16.25
C THR A 115 -19.90 -36.29 14.98
N ALA A 116 -19.88 -37.60 14.73
CA ALA A 116 -19.33 -38.19 13.51
C ALA A 116 -19.96 -37.60 12.25
N ARG A 117 -21.30 -37.50 12.23
CA ARG A 117 -22.06 -36.85 11.13
C ARG A 117 -21.76 -35.36 11.04
N GLY A 118 -21.61 -34.67 12.17
CA GLY A 118 -21.21 -33.27 12.20
C GLY A 118 -19.82 -33.03 11.58
N VAL A 119 -18.85 -33.90 11.88
CA VAL A 119 -17.49 -33.86 11.33
C VAL A 119 -17.50 -34.17 9.83
N GLU A 120 -18.26 -35.19 9.40
CA GLU A 120 -18.44 -35.52 7.98
C GLU A 120 -18.96 -34.32 7.18
N VAL A 121 -19.92 -33.57 7.72
CA VAL A 121 -20.41 -32.33 7.09
C VAL A 121 -19.29 -31.27 7.01
N MET A 122 -18.45 -31.12 8.04
CA MET A 122 -17.34 -30.18 8.00
C MET A 122 -16.29 -30.54 6.93
N GLN A 123 -16.08 -31.84 6.66
CA GLN A 123 -15.13 -32.38 5.68
C GLN A 123 -15.67 -32.33 4.25
N SER A 124 -16.92 -32.72 4.06
CA SER A 124 -17.55 -32.88 2.75
C SER A 124 -18.18 -31.60 2.19
N TRP A 125 -18.33 -30.54 3.00
CA TRP A 125 -18.92 -29.27 2.56
C TRP A 125 -18.10 -28.62 1.44
N GLN A 126 -18.74 -28.35 0.30
CA GLN A 126 -18.11 -27.74 -0.85
C GLN A 126 -18.19 -26.21 -0.79
N ARG A 127 -17.06 -25.55 -1.06
CA ARG A 127 -17.00 -24.09 -1.08
C ARG A 127 -17.88 -23.53 -2.20
N PRO A 128 -18.84 -22.63 -1.92
CA PRO A 128 -19.56 -21.94 -2.97
C PRO A 128 -18.60 -21.07 -3.79
N VAL A 129 -18.85 -20.95 -5.10
CA VAL A 129 -18.03 -20.18 -6.05
C VAL A 129 -17.82 -18.73 -5.59
N ALA A 130 -18.81 -18.17 -4.88
CA ALA A 130 -18.71 -16.86 -4.25
C ALA A 130 -18.18 -16.94 -2.80
N ARG A 131 -17.11 -16.21 -2.50
CA ARG A 131 -16.54 -16.11 -1.13
C ARG A 131 -17.59 -15.68 -0.11
N ALA A 132 -17.58 -16.32 1.07
CA ALA A 132 -18.55 -16.02 2.12
C ALA A 132 -18.39 -14.59 2.65
N LYS A 133 -19.52 -13.87 2.77
CA LYS A 133 -19.56 -12.51 3.32
C LYS A 133 -19.09 -12.52 4.78
N THR A 134 -18.47 -11.42 5.25
CA THR A 134 -18.02 -11.32 6.66
C THR A 134 -19.15 -11.56 7.67
N ARG A 135 -20.39 -11.17 7.35
CA ARG A 135 -21.56 -11.37 8.21
C ARG A 135 -21.90 -12.85 8.39
N SER A 136 -21.83 -13.68 7.35
CA SER A 136 -22.13 -15.11 7.47
C SER A 136 -21.07 -15.82 8.31
N ARG A 137 -19.79 -15.47 8.14
CA ARG A 137 -18.71 -15.98 9.01
C ARG A 137 -18.92 -15.61 10.48
N ILE A 138 -19.38 -14.40 10.78
CA ILE A 138 -19.70 -13.98 12.16
C ILE A 138 -20.86 -14.80 12.74
N ARG A 139 -21.94 -14.99 11.96
CA ARG A 139 -23.10 -15.80 12.40
C ARG A 139 -22.72 -17.26 12.64
N ALA A 140 -21.97 -17.86 11.72
CA ALA A 140 -21.47 -19.23 11.84
C ALA A 140 -20.63 -19.42 13.12
N THR A 141 -19.63 -18.56 13.35
CA THR A 141 -18.82 -18.61 14.58
C THR A 141 -19.65 -18.40 15.84
N ALA A 142 -20.61 -17.47 15.82
CA ALA A 142 -21.47 -17.24 16.98
C ALA A 142 -22.36 -18.45 17.31
N ARG A 143 -22.84 -19.18 16.30
CA ARG A 143 -23.63 -20.41 16.49
C ARG A 143 -22.76 -21.54 17.04
N MET A 144 -21.61 -21.82 16.42
CA MET A 144 -20.68 -22.85 16.89
C MET A 144 -20.22 -22.58 18.33
N ARG A 145 -19.95 -21.33 18.69
CA ARG A 145 -19.60 -20.96 20.07
C ARG A 145 -20.71 -21.27 21.08
N ARG A 146 -21.98 -21.07 20.71
CA ARG A 146 -23.10 -21.43 21.59
C ARG A 146 -23.15 -22.93 21.80
N THR A 147 -22.95 -23.70 20.74
CA THR A 147 -22.87 -25.17 20.82
C THR A 147 -21.75 -25.62 21.75
N LEU A 148 -20.54 -25.06 21.64
CA LEU A 148 -19.42 -25.39 22.54
C LEU A 148 -19.78 -25.15 24.02
N LYS A 149 -20.41 -24.02 24.33
CA LYS A 149 -20.92 -23.71 25.67
C LYS A 149 -21.97 -24.71 26.13
N THR A 150 -22.91 -25.06 25.26
CA THR A 150 -23.96 -26.02 25.56
C THR A 150 -23.37 -27.40 25.87
N LEU A 151 -22.39 -27.87 25.11
CA LEU A 151 -21.68 -29.11 25.40
C LEU A 151 -20.93 -29.05 26.74
N GLY A 152 -20.27 -27.93 27.02
CA GLY A 152 -19.62 -27.68 28.32
C GLY A 152 -20.59 -27.74 29.49
N THR A 153 -21.80 -27.18 29.34
CA THR A 153 -22.85 -27.26 30.38
C THR A 153 -23.48 -28.64 30.51
N ILE A 154 -23.52 -29.43 29.44
CA ILE A 154 -24.07 -30.80 29.44
C ILE A 154 -23.03 -31.79 29.99
N GLY A 155 -21.74 -31.48 29.89
CA GLY A 155 -20.64 -32.37 30.29
C GLY A 155 -20.30 -33.45 29.26
N ASP A 156 -20.64 -33.24 27.98
CA ASP A 156 -20.29 -34.19 26.90
C ASP A 156 -18.83 -34.03 26.46
N VAL A 157 -17.94 -34.66 27.22
CA VAL A 157 -16.49 -34.56 27.07
C VAL A 157 -15.97 -35.25 25.81
N GLU A 158 -16.55 -36.38 25.41
CA GLU A 158 -16.12 -37.11 24.19
C GLU A 158 -16.38 -36.30 22.92
N THR A 159 -17.56 -35.67 22.85
CA THR A 159 -17.89 -34.74 21.78
C THR A 159 -16.96 -33.54 21.78
N LEU A 160 -16.66 -32.95 22.95
CA LEU A 160 -15.73 -31.84 23.07
C LEU A 160 -14.31 -32.21 22.60
N ARG A 161 -13.77 -33.37 23.01
CA ARG A 161 -12.44 -33.87 22.56
C ARG A 161 -12.37 -34.01 21.05
N THR A 162 -13.43 -34.54 20.44
CA THR A 162 -13.52 -34.71 18.99
C THR A 162 -13.53 -33.35 18.27
N VAL A 163 -14.34 -32.40 18.75
CA VAL A 163 -14.42 -31.06 18.18
C VAL A 163 -13.11 -30.29 18.35
N VAL A 164 -12.44 -30.39 19.51
CA VAL A 164 -11.12 -29.80 19.76
C VAL A 164 -10.09 -30.35 18.76
N SER A 165 -10.06 -31.67 18.57
CA SER A 165 -9.14 -32.34 17.64
C SER A 165 -9.32 -31.86 16.20
N VAL A 166 -10.58 -31.76 15.73
CA VAL A 166 -10.92 -31.28 14.39
C VAL A 166 -10.53 -29.80 14.20
N LEU A 167 -10.80 -28.95 15.21
CA LEU A 167 -10.42 -27.54 15.17
C LEU A 167 -8.90 -27.35 15.19
N HIS A 168 -8.19 -28.15 15.99
CA HIS A 168 -6.73 -28.16 16.05
C HIS A 168 -6.12 -28.56 14.71
N GLN A 169 -6.56 -29.68 14.13
CA GLN A 169 -6.10 -30.17 12.83
C GLN A 169 -6.38 -29.14 11.71
N SER A 170 -7.58 -28.58 11.66
CA SER A 170 -7.90 -27.57 10.65
C SER A 170 -7.02 -26.31 10.78
N LEU A 171 -6.70 -25.89 12.02
CA LEU A 171 -5.87 -24.72 12.25
C LEU A 171 -4.40 -24.96 11.86
N THR A 172 -3.86 -26.15 12.15
CA THR A 172 -2.49 -26.52 11.78
C THR A 172 -2.32 -26.66 10.26
N GLU A 173 -3.28 -27.27 9.56
CA GLU A 173 -3.31 -27.36 8.09
C GLU A 173 -3.34 -25.98 7.43
N GLN A 174 -4.25 -25.09 7.88
CA GLN A 174 -4.34 -23.71 7.36
C GLN A 174 -3.06 -22.89 7.58
N ARG A 175 -2.25 -23.24 8.58
CA ARG A 175 -0.96 -22.60 8.86
C ARG A 175 0.12 -23.04 7.87
N GLN A 176 0.07 -24.29 7.40
CA GLN A 176 1.06 -24.88 6.49
C GLN A 176 0.81 -24.54 5.01
N LEU A 177 -0.46 -24.35 4.61
CA LEU A 177 -0.87 -24.06 3.22
C LEU A 177 -0.05 -23.00 2.44
N PRO A 178 0.39 -21.86 3.04
CA PRO A 178 1.10 -20.82 2.29
C PRO A 178 2.52 -21.19 1.85
N ARG A 179 3.13 -22.25 2.40
CA ARG A 179 4.50 -22.68 2.01
C ARG A 179 4.54 -23.33 0.62
N HIS A 180 3.43 -23.91 0.15
CA HIS A 180 3.40 -24.63 -1.13
C HIS A 180 2.97 -23.79 -2.34
N GLN A 181 2.28 -22.66 -2.15
CA GLN A 181 1.80 -21.82 -3.27
C GLN A 181 2.89 -20.90 -3.87
N HIS A 182 4.07 -20.83 -3.28
CA HIS A 182 5.15 -19.92 -3.71
C HIS A 182 6.32 -20.59 -4.44
N ARG A 183 6.20 -21.86 -4.88
CA ARG A 183 7.16 -22.42 -5.84
C ARG A 183 6.73 -21.98 -7.24
N PRO A 184 7.48 -21.11 -7.95
CA PRO A 184 7.15 -20.78 -9.32
C PRO A 184 7.37 -22.05 -10.15
N GLN A 185 6.29 -22.72 -10.55
CA GLN A 185 6.37 -23.70 -11.62
C GLN A 185 6.73 -22.93 -12.89
N ALA A 186 7.94 -23.18 -13.38
CA ALA A 186 8.39 -22.73 -14.69
C ALA A 186 7.40 -23.26 -15.74
N ARG A 187 6.92 -22.36 -16.60
CA ARG A 187 6.00 -22.67 -17.70
C ARG A 187 6.68 -23.64 -18.66
N ALA A 188 6.13 -24.85 -18.79
CA ALA A 188 6.16 -25.61 -20.03
C ALA A 188 4.73 -25.63 -20.58
N PRO A 189 4.50 -25.39 -21.88
CA PRO A 189 3.19 -25.50 -22.47
C PRO A 189 2.95 -26.96 -22.85
N SER A 190 2.23 -27.71 -22.01
CA SER A 190 1.63 -28.98 -22.42
C SER A 190 0.12 -28.89 -22.27
N TYR A 191 -0.56 -28.96 -23.42
CA TYR A 191 -1.99 -29.16 -23.55
C TYR A 191 -2.33 -30.55 -23.04
N GLU A 192 -2.47 -30.72 -21.74
CA GLU A 192 -3.24 -31.82 -21.16
C GLU A 192 -4.01 -31.30 -19.96
N THR A 193 -5.28 -31.67 -19.92
CA THR A 193 -6.28 -31.33 -18.92
C THR A 193 -5.92 -31.94 -17.56
N SER A 194 -4.84 -31.46 -16.96
CA SER A 194 -4.43 -31.80 -15.61
C SER A 194 -5.35 -31.07 -14.65
N VAL A 195 -6.31 -31.82 -14.10
CA VAL A 195 -7.01 -31.48 -12.86
C VAL A 195 -5.93 -31.16 -11.83
N CYS A 196 -5.63 -29.87 -11.67
CA CYS A 196 -4.70 -29.36 -10.68
C CYS A 196 -5.08 -29.95 -9.33
N ALA A 197 -4.22 -30.82 -8.78
CA ALA A 197 -4.28 -31.24 -7.40
C ALA A 197 -4.02 -30.02 -6.50
N ALA A 198 -5.03 -29.17 -6.34
CA ALA A 198 -5.09 -28.19 -5.28
C ALA A 198 -5.01 -28.97 -3.97
N ALA A 199 -4.07 -28.61 -3.09
CA ALA A 199 -4.00 -29.16 -1.74
C ALA A 199 -5.41 -29.16 -1.13
N LYS A 200 -6.00 -30.35 -0.98
CA LYS A 200 -7.35 -30.50 -0.44
C LYS A 200 -7.28 -30.09 1.02
N ASP A 201 -7.91 -28.96 1.37
CA ASP A 201 -8.16 -28.62 2.77
C ASP A 201 -9.03 -29.74 3.36
N SER A 202 -8.59 -30.42 4.43
CA SER A 202 -9.35 -31.54 5.03
C SER A 202 -10.69 -31.08 5.61
N TYR A 203 -10.77 -29.79 6.01
CA TYR A 203 -11.98 -29.18 6.57
C TYR A 203 -12.33 -27.86 5.84
N PRO A 204 -12.94 -27.93 4.64
CA PRO A 204 -13.25 -26.76 3.81
C PRO A 204 -14.16 -25.74 4.50
N LEU A 205 -15.10 -26.19 5.35
CA LEU A 205 -16.01 -25.32 6.12
C LEU A 205 -15.25 -24.45 7.13
N LEU A 206 -14.35 -25.05 7.90
CA LEU A 206 -13.51 -24.35 8.88
C LEU A 206 -12.48 -23.44 8.19
N SER A 207 -11.95 -23.87 7.05
CA SER A 207 -11.02 -23.06 6.26
C SER A 207 -11.72 -21.83 5.64
N GLU A 208 -13.02 -21.89 5.32
CA GLU A 208 -13.80 -20.71 4.90
C GLU A 208 -14.08 -19.71 6.06
N LEU A 209 -14.17 -20.17 7.32
CA LEU A 209 -14.21 -19.26 8.49
C LEU A 209 -12.90 -18.47 8.62
N GLY A 210 -11.80 -19.16 8.34
CA GLY A 210 -10.42 -18.69 8.34
C GLY A 210 -9.77 -18.71 9.72
N MET A 211 -8.43 -18.84 9.74
CA MET A 211 -7.59 -19.03 10.92
C MET A 211 -8.00 -18.26 12.19
N GLN A 212 -8.33 -16.98 12.10
CA GLN A 212 -8.69 -16.18 13.29
C GLN A 212 -9.96 -16.66 14.01
N ARG A 213 -10.97 -17.13 13.26
CA ARG A 213 -12.23 -17.63 13.82
C ARG A 213 -12.08 -19.06 14.29
N THR A 214 -11.35 -19.89 13.54
CA THR A 214 -11.02 -21.26 13.95
C THR A 214 -10.20 -21.26 15.24
N ARG A 215 -9.20 -20.36 15.36
CA ARG A 215 -8.47 -20.12 16.63
C ARG A 215 -9.41 -19.78 17.78
N LEU A 216 -10.34 -18.84 17.57
CA LEU A 216 -11.29 -18.46 18.63
C LEU A 216 -12.10 -19.67 19.11
N LEU A 217 -12.64 -20.45 18.18
CA LEU A 217 -13.43 -21.64 18.50
C LEU A 217 -12.60 -22.72 19.21
N LEU A 218 -11.34 -22.91 18.81
CA LEU A 218 -10.44 -23.86 19.47
C LEU A 218 -10.18 -23.46 20.93
N VAL A 219 -9.84 -22.19 21.17
CA VAL A 219 -9.59 -21.68 22.54
C VAL A 219 -10.85 -21.79 23.39
N GLU A 220 -12.02 -21.46 22.84
CA GLU A 220 -13.30 -21.60 23.56
C GLU A 220 -13.66 -23.07 23.81
N ALA A 221 -13.40 -23.99 22.87
CA ALA A 221 -13.66 -25.42 23.07
C ALA A 221 -12.77 -26.02 24.17
N VAL A 222 -11.49 -25.64 24.21
CA VAL A 222 -10.56 -26.09 25.26
C VAL A 222 -10.88 -25.46 26.61
N HIS A 223 -11.34 -24.21 26.65
CA HIS A 223 -11.88 -23.61 27.87
C HIS A 223 -13.00 -24.46 28.46
N GLU A 224 -14.03 -24.78 27.66
CA GLU A 224 -15.16 -25.60 28.14
C GLU A 224 -14.74 -27.03 28.56
N LEU A 225 -13.66 -27.58 27.97
CA LEU A 225 -13.07 -28.86 28.35
C LEU A 225 -12.27 -28.77 29.68
N VAL A 226 -11.48 -27.71 29.88
CA VAL A 226 -10.66 -27.50 31.09
C VAL A 226 -11.55 -27.24 32.32
N MET A 227 -12.71 -26.60 32.12
CA MET A 227 -13.69 -26.32 33.16
C MET A 227 -14.45 -27.56 33.66
N GLN A 228 -14.33 -28.72 33.00
CA GLN A 228 -14.94 -29.98 33.47
C GLN A 228 -14.24 -30.53 34.72
N ASP A 229 -14.93 -31.36 35.48
CA ASP A 229 -14.37 -31.96 36.69
C ASP A 229 -13.16 -32.88 36.42
N GLU A 230 -12.25 -32.96 37.39
CA GLU A 230 -11.04 -33.79 37.30
C GLU A 230 -11.31 -35.28 37.15
N SER A 231 -12.47 -35.75 37.63
CA SER A 231 -12.91 -37.13 37.49
C SER A 231 -13.17 -37.54 36.03
N VAL A 232 -13.51 -36.57 35.17
CA VAL A 232 -13.84 -36.81 33.76
C VAL A 232 -12.70 -36.40 32.84
N VAL A 233 -12.00 -35.30 33.18
CA VAL A 233 -10.84 -34.81 32.45
C VAL A 233 -9.67 -34.64 33.43
N PRO A 234 -8.69 -35.56 33.45
CA PRO A 234 -7.54 -35.47 34.34
C PRO A 234 -6.72 -34.20 34.11
N VAL A 235 -6.06 -33.71 35.16
CA VAL A 235 -5.20 -32.50 35.11
C VAL A 235 -4.13 -32.60 34.01
N PHE A 236 -3.52 -33.77 33.84
CA PHE A 236 -2.55 -34.00 32.77
C PHE A 236 -3.18 -33.79 31.38
N GLU A 237 -4.39 -34.33 31.15
CA GLU A 237 -5.11 -34.13 29.89
C GLU A 237 -5.41 -32.64 29.65
N LYS A 238 -5.90 -31.92 30.66
CA LYS A 238 -6.16 -30.47 30.58
C LYS A 238 -4.92 -29.71 30.13
N LEU A 239 -3.77 -29.97 30.74
CA LEU A 239 -2.51 -29.31 30.42
C LEU A 239 -2.02 -29.66 28.99
N THR A 240 -2.19 -30.91 28.55
CA THR A 240 -1.83 -31.30 27.17
C THR A 240 -2.64 -30.54 26.11
N TRP A 241 -3.95 -30.35 26.33
CA TRP A 241 -4.80 -29.56 25.43
C TRP A 241 -4.46 -28.07 25.43
N ILE A 242 -4.08 -27.50 26.58
CA ILE A 242 -3.60 -26.13 26.66
C ILE A 242 -2.30 -25.98 25.84
N ASN A 243 -1.34 -26.89 25.99
CA ASN A 243 -0.08 -26.86 25.24
C ASN A 243 -0.31 -27.02 23.72
N ALA A 244 -1.12 -28.01 23.32
CA ALA A 244 -1.47 -28.23 21.92
C ALA A 244 -2.13 -26.98 21.29
N THR A 245 -3.03 -26.34 22.04
CA THR A 245 -3.69 -25.09 21.60
C THR A 245 -2.72 -23.93 21.49
N ALA A 246 -1.81 -23.77 22.45
CA ALA A 246 -0.78 -22.73 22.42
C ALA A 246 0.14 -22.91 21.19
N ALA A 247 0.58 -24.15 20.90
CA ALA A 247 1.38 -24.47 19.73
C ALA A 247 0.65 -24.16 18.41
N ALA A 248 -0.64 -24.50 18.32
CA ALA A 248 -1.46 -24.25 17.14
C ALA A 248 -1.78 -22.76 16.92
N THR A 249 -1.88 -21.97 18.00
CA THR A 249 -2.27 -20.56 17.96
C THR A 249 -1.12 -19.56 17.90
N ALA A 250 0.12 -20.03 18.06
CA ALA A 250 1.32 -19.21 18.02
C ALA A 250 1.43 -18.34 16.74
N PRO A 251 1.83 -17.06 16.85
CA PRO A 251 1.94 -16.16 15.71
C PRO A 251 2.96 -16.66 14.67
N ARG A 252 2.67 -16.42 13.39
CA ARG A 252 3.55 -16.84 12.28
C ARG A 252 4.91 -16.15 12.38
N GLY A 253 5.99 -16.93 12.47
CA GLY A 253 7.37 -16.44 12.45
C GLY A 253 8.03 -16.29 13.82
N ALA A 254 7.33 -16.56 14.93
CA ALA A 254 7.95 -16.70 16.24
C ALA A 254 8.68 -18.05 16.29
N GLN A 255 10.01 -18.02 16.47
CA GLN A 255 10.83 -19.23 16.57
C GLN A 255 10.87 -19.81 17.99
N VAL A 256 10.46 -19.07 19.04
CA VAL A 256 10.87 -19.46 20.41
C VAL A 256 9.79 -19.37 21.51
N GLN A 257 8.67 -18.65 21.37
CA GLN A 257 7.73 -18.49 22.49
C GLN A 257 6.31 -18.97 22.17
N CYS A 258 5.88 -19.99 22.93
CA CYS A 258 4.54 -20.55 22.92
C CYS A 258 3.65 -19.70 23.84
N LEU A 259 3.20 -18.52 23.39
CA LEU A 259 2.32 -17.69 24.21
C LEU A 259 0.96 -18.38 24.39
N ILE A 260 0.65 -18.80 25.62
CA ILE A 260 -0.62 -19.45 25.95
C ILE A 260 -1.74 -18.40 25.88
N PRO A 261 -2.88 -18.66 25.22
CA PRO A 261 -4.01 -17.73 25.21
C PRO A 261 -4.44 -17.36 26.64
N PHE A 262 -4.60 -16.07 26.94
CA PHE A 262 -4.91 -15.61 28.31
C PHE A 262 -6.17 -16.23 28.93
N MET A 263 -7.15 -16.63 28.11
CA MET A 263 -8.29 -17.39 28.60
C MET A 263 -7.86 -18.69 29.29
N LEU A 264 -6.98 -19.45 28.65
CA LEU A 264 -6.48 -20.72 29.19
C LEU A 264 -5.49 -20.52 30.34
N GLN A 265 -4.78 -19.39 30.37
CA GLN A 265 -3.97 -19.02 31.54
C GLN A 265 -4.85 -18.74 32.77
N ASP A 266 -5.98 -18.04 32.57
CA ASP A 266 -6.96 -17.82 33.63
C ASP A 266 -7.53 -19.16 34.14
N ASP A 267 -7.90 -20.05 33.21
CA ASP A 267 -8.45 -21.36 33.54
C ASP A 267 -7.44 -22.22 34.31
N PHE A 268 -6.16 -22.12 33.97
CA PHE A 268 -5.07 -22.77 34.70
C PHE A 268 -5.01 -22.30 36.16
N VAL A 269 -5.02 -20.98 36.40
CA VAL A 269 -4.97 -20.42 37.77
C VAL A 269 -6.23 -20.79 38.56
N GLN A 270 -7.39 -20.83 37.90
CA GLN A 270 -8.68 -21.07 38.57
C GLN A 270 -8.95 -22.53 38.90
N VAL A 271 -8.56 -23.46 38.02
CA VAL A 271 -8.97 -24.87 38.10
C VAL A 271 -7.79 -25.80 38.34
N ILE A 272 -6.65 -25.53 37.72
CA ILE A 272 -5.51 -26.47 37.74
C ILE A 272 -4.57 -26.18 38.91
N GLN A 273 -4.21 -24.92 39.13
CA GLN A 273 -3.26 -24.54 40.18
C GLN A 273 -3.78 -24.86 41.60
N SER A 274 -5.09 -24.84 41.79
CA SER A 274 -5.76 -25.21 43.04
C SER A 274 -5.98 -26.72 43.21
N SER A 275 -5.65 -27.52 42.20
CA SER A 275 -5.85 -28.97 42.22
C SER A 275 -4.83 -29.66 43.13
N PRO A 276 -5.23 -30.65 43.94
CA PRO A 276 -4.29 -31.48 44.69
C PRO A 276 -3.43 -32.37 43.78
N SER A 277 -3.86 -32.59 42.54
CA SER A 277 -3.18 -33.44 41.55
C SER A 277 -2.13 -32.68 40.74
N TYR A 278 -2.01 -31.36 40.93
CA TYR A 278 -1.09 -30.51 40.17
C TYR A 278 0.27 -30.39 40.87
N ASP A 279 1.34 -30.63 40.11
CA ASP A 279 2.73 -30.38 40.48
C ASP A 279 3.42 -29.63 39.33
N GLU A 280 4.34 -28.71 39.65
CA GLU A 280 5.10 -27.94 38.65
C GLU A 280 5.94 -28.85 37.74
N SER A 281 6.34 -30.04 38.23
CA SER A 281 7.04 -31.04 37.40
C SER A 281 6.21 -31.49 36.19
N LEU A 282 4.87 -31.46 36.26
CA LEU A 282 3.98 -31.80 35.14
C LEU A 282 4.13 -30.84 33.97
N LEU A 283 4.41 -29.55 34.23
CA LEU A 283 4.64 -28.58 33.16
C LEU A 283 5.90 -28.93 32.36
N GLN A 284 6.94 -29.44 33.02
CA GLN A 284 8.18 -29.85 32.38
C GLN A 284 7.99 -31.14 31.57
N GLN A 285 7.16 -32.07 32.05
CA GLN A 285 6.85 -33.33 31.35
C GLN A 285 6.08 -33.11 30.04
N ILE A 286 5.18 -32.12 29.99
CA ILE A 286 4.37 -31.83 28.79
C ILE A 286 5.18 -31.09 27.72
N GLY A 287 6.14 -30.26 28.14
CA GLY A 287 7.11 -29.70 27.22
C GLY A 287 8.04 -28.67 27.85
N PRO A 288 9.32 -28.64 27.45
CA PRO A 288 10.31 -27.74 28.03
C PRO A 288 10.01 -26.25 27.79
N ALA A 289 9.20 -25.92 26.78
CA ALA A 289 8.79 -24.55 26.47
C ALA A 289 7.37 -24.19 26.97
N PHE A 290 6.68 -25.11 27.66
CA PHE A 290 5.30 -24.89 28.10
C PHE A 290 5.24 -23.94 29.30
N HIS A 291 6.12 -24.13 30.28
CA HIS A 291 6.20 -23.27 31.47
C HIS A 291 6.50 -21.80 31.14
N THR A 292 7.32 -21.53 30.12
CA THR A 292 7.63 -20.17 29.67
C THR A 292 6.49 -19.49 28.91
N GLY A 293 5.42 -20.23 28.61
CA GLY A 293 4.24 -19.73 27.89
C GLY A 293 3.24 -18.97 28.77
N PHE A 294 3.33 -19.11 30.09
CA PHE A 294 2.53 -18.36 31.06
C PHE A 294 3.19 -17.01 31.33
N VAL A 295 2.60 -15.95 30.77
CA VAL A 295 3.22 -14.62 30.70
C VAL A 295 2.19 -13.57 31.11
N HIS A 296 2.57 -12.64 31.98
CA HIS A 296 1.68 -11.53 32.33
C HIS A 296 1.52 -10.59 31.12
N PRO A 297 0.32 -10.02 30.85
CA PRO A 297 0.11 -9.19 29.66
C PRO A 297 1.09 -8.02 29.49
N THR A 298 1.63 -7.47 30.58
CA THR A 298 2.63 -6.39 30.55
C THR A 298 4.00 -6.81 30.03
N GLN A 299 4.31 -8.11 30.03
CA GLN A 299 5.56 -8.68 29.52
C GLN A 299 5.49 -8.97 28.02
N CYS A 300 4.28 -8.95 27.42
CA CYS A 300 4.10 -9.16 26.00
C CYS A 300 4.64 -7.98 25.18
N ASP A 301 5.11 -8.27 23.97
CA ASP A 301 5.48 -7.23 23.03
C ASP A 301 4.22 -6.54 22.45
N PRO A 302 4.25 -5.22 22.15
CA PRO A 302 3.08 -4.57 21.56
C PRO A 302 2.69 -5.18 20.19
N ALA A 303 3.63 -5.81 19.48
CA ALA A 303 3.36 -6.55 18.25
C ALA A 303 2.52 -7.81 18.51
N GLU A 304 2.77 -8.51 19.63
CA GLU A 304 2.03 -9.69 20.05
C GLU A 304 0.59 -9.32 20.39
N ILE A 305 0.39 -8.25 21.17
CA ILE A 305 -0.93 -7.71 21.50
C ILE A 305 -1.73 -7.34 20.24
N LEU A 306 -1.09 -6.71 19.24
CA LEU A 306 -1.76 -6.38 17.97
C LEU A 306 -2.12 -7.62 17.12
N SER A 307 -1.41 -8.73 17.32
CA SER A 307 -1.65 -9.99 16.62
C SER A 307 -2.80 -10.82 17.24
N MET A 308 -3.15 -10.53 18.50
CA MET A 308 -4.20 -11.24 19.23
C MET A 308 -5.62 -10.99 18.68
N PRO A 309 -6.53 -11.96 18.83
CA PRO A 309 -7.96 -11.78 18.60
C PRO A 309 -8.51 -10.63 19.45
N ARG A 310 -9.46 -9.86 18.88
CA ARG A 310 -10.11 -8.76 19.60
C ARG A 310 -10.85 -9.20 20.87
N SER A 311 -11.28 -10.45 20.96
CA SER A 311 -11.91 -11.02 22.15
C SER A 311 -10.94 -11.11 23.32
N GLU A 312 -9.70 -11.55 23.08
CA GLU A 312 -8.65 -11.63 24.10
C GLU A 312 -8.24 -10.24 24.56
N VAL A 313 -7.96 -9.30 23.64
CA VAL A 313 -7.62 -7.91 24.00
C VAL A 313 -8.74 -7.23 24.80
N ARG A 314 -10.01 -7.54 24.51
CA ARG A 314 -11.16 -7.07 25.31
C ARG A 314 -11.23 -7.70 26.69
N ARG A 315 -10.84 -8.97 26.85
CA ARG A 315 -10.74 -9.62 28.15
C ARG A 315 -9.70 -8.92 29.01
N LEU A 316 -8.51 -8.67 28.46
CA LEU A 316 -7.46 -7.91 29.14
C LEU A 316 -7.93 -6.52 29.58
N TYR A 317 -8.61 -5.80 28.68
CA TYR A 317 -9.17 -4.48 29.00
C TYR A 317 -10.17 -4.53 30.18
N LYS A 318 -11.03 -5.56 30.24
CA LYS A 318 -12.02 -5.72 31.32
C LYS A 318 -11.40 -6.09 32.66
N LYS A 319 -10.35 -6.93 32.66
CA LYS A 319 -9.64 -7.31 33.87
C LYS A 319 -8.81 -6.17 34.45
N GLY A 320 -8.35 -5.25 33.59
CA GLY A 320 -7.39 -4.23 33.96
C GLY A 320 -5.99 -4.83 33.99
N ILE A 321 -5.04 -4.21 33.27
CA ILE A 321 -3.66 -4.71 33.14
C ILE A 321 -2.69 -3.92 34.02
N SER A 322 -3.05 -2.68 34.35
CA SER A 322 -2.20 -1.80 35.15
C SER A 322 -2.57 -1.89 36.63
N PRO A 323 -1.58 -1.94 37.53
CA PRO A 323 -1.81 -1.61 38.93
C PRO A 323 -2.42 -0.21 39.03
N SER A 324 -3.40 -0.03 39.91
CA SER A 324 -4.10 1.24 40.13
C SER A 324 -3.85 1.74 41.55
N GLY A 325 -3.61 3.04 41.71
CA GLY A 325 -3.40 3.69 43.02
C GLY A 325 -2.53 4.95 42.91
N GLU A 326 -2.61 5.83 43.91
CA GLU A 326 -1.83 7.09 43.94
C GLU A 326 -0.34 6.81 44.15
N LEU A 327 0.01 5.92 45.08
CA LEU A 327 1.39 5.45 45.31
C LEU A 327 2.03 4.85 44.06
N TRP A 328 1.26 4.08 43.28
CA TRP A 328 1.75 3.53 42.02
C TRP A 328 2.01 4.61 40.97
N ARG A 329 1.22 5.69 40.96
CA ARG A 329 1.41 6.83 40.05
C ARG A 329 2.75 7.51 40.31
N ASP A 330 3.11 7.70 41.58
CA ASP A 330 4.34 8.38 41.98
C ASP A 330 5.58 7.51 41.73
N VAL A 331 5.51 6.22 42.10
CA VAL A 331 6.56 5.24 41.78
C VAL A 331 6.75 5.11 40.27
N LYS A 332 5.66 5.09 39.51
CA LYS A 332 5.71 5.07 38.04
C LYS A 332 6.42 6.30 37.50
N GLN A 333 6.14 7.51 37.97
CA GLN A 333 6.80 8.71 37.45
C GLN A 333 8.31 8.73 37.72
N LEU A 334 8.73 8.22 38.89
CA LEU A 334 10.14 8.16 39.28
C LEU A 334 10.92 7.07 38.53
N VAL A 335 10.35 5.88 38.34
CA VAL A 335 11.09 4.71 37.83
C VAL A 335 10.91 4.49 36.32
N LEU A 336 9.84 5.02 35.71
CA LEU A 336 9.54 4.82 34.29
C LEU A 336 10.65 5.29 33.32
N PRO A 337 11.38 6.39 33.55
CA PRO A 337 12.51 6.76 32.68
C PRO A 337 13.65 5.73 32.71
N HIS A 338 13.82 5.03 33.83
CA HIS A 338 14.99 4.20 34.13
C HIS A 338 14.76 2.69 33.93
N SER A 339 13.50 2.24 33.88
CA SER A 339 13.17 0.80 33.72
C SER A 339 12.52 0.50 32.36
N PRO A 340 13.18 -0.26 31.47
CA PRO A 340 12.60 -0.64 30.17
C PRO A 340 11.35 -1.53 30.32
N LEU A 341 11.31 -2.37 31.36
CA LEU A 341 10.17 -3.24 31.65
C LEU A 341 8.92 -2.43 32.01
N LEU A 342 9.07 -1.39 32.84
CA LEU A 342 7.94 -0.51 33.18
C LEU A 342 7.48 0.33 31.99
N GLN A 343 8.41 0.75 31.12
CA GLN A 343 8.05 1.44 29.87
C GLN A 343 7.21 0.53 28.97
N GLN A 344 7.63 -0.73 28.78
CA GLN A 344 6.89 -1.72 28.00
C GLN A 344 5.51 -1.99 28.61
N ALA A 345 5.44 -2.23 29.93
CA ALA A 345 4.19 -2.45 30.65
C ALA A 345 3.19 -1.30 30.43
N CYS A 346 3.65 -0.06 30.54
CA CYS A 346 2.82 1.13 30.31
C CYS A 346 2.40 1.28 28.85
N GLN A 347 3.29 0.98 27.90
CA GLN A 347 2.96 1.00 26.47
C GLN A 347 1.90 -0.03 26.12
N VAL A 348 1.98 -1.24 26.68
CA VAL A 348 1.00 -2.31 26.46
C VAL A 348 -0.34 -1.96 27.08
N ALA A 349 -0.36 -1.46 28.32
CA ALA A 349 -1.59 -1.00 28.95
C ALA A 349 -2.27 0.10 28.12
N THR A 350 -1.50 1.13 27.73
CA THR A 350 -1.99 2.21 26.87
C THR A 350 -2.51 1.67 25.53
N LEU A 351 -1.81 0.70 24.93
CA LEU A 351 -2.23 0.09 23.67
C LEU A 351 -3.57 -0.62 23.82
N VAL A 352 -3.77 -1.40 24.88
CA VAL A 352 -5.03 -2.11 25.13
C VAL A 352 -6.18 -1.12 25.38
N ASP A 353 -5.93 -0.08 26.17
CA ASP A 353 -6.91 0.99 26.41
C ASP A 353 -7.29 1.71 25.12
N VAL A 354 -6.32 2.01 24.27
CA VAL A 354 -6.58 2.66 22.98
C VAL A 354 -7.31 1.72 22.01
N LEU A 355 -7.06 0.40 22.06
CA LEU A 355 -7.76 -0.57 21.20
C LEU A 355 -9.21 -0.80 21.62
N CYS A 356 -9.47 -0.89 22.93
CA CYS A 356 -10.74 -1.37 23.49
C CYS A 356 -11.57 -0.30 24.22
N GLY A 357 -10.98 0.83 24.62
CA GLY A 357 -11.67 1.86 25.39
C GLY A 357 -12.93 2.42 24.71
N PRO A 358 -13.83 3.08 25.43
CA PRO A 358 -15.08 3.63 24.90
C PRO A 358 -14.79 4.66 23.80
N VAL A 359 -15.47 4.53 22.67
CA VAL A 359 -15.40 5.55 21.62
C VAL A 359 -16.24 6.71 22.11
N GLU A 360 -15.60 7.81 22.50
CA GLU A 360 -16.28 9.10 22.66
C GLU A 360 -17.08 9.32 21.37
N ALA A 361 -18.40 9.29 21.48
CA ALA A 361 -19.27 9.52 20.33
C ALA A 361 -18.88 10.88 19.75
N PRO A 362 -18.60 10.99 18.44
CA PRO A 362 -18.34 12.30 17.86
C PRO A 362 -19.61 13.12 18.09
N ALA A 363 -19.51 14.13 18.93
CA ALA A 363 -20.58 15.09 19.14
C ALA A 363 -21.02 15.60 17.77
N VAL A 364 -22.27 15.26 17.41
CA VAL A 364 -23.15 15.89 16.43
C VAL A 364 -22.46 16.50 15.18
N ALA A 365 -22.58 15.77 14.07
CA ALA A 365 -22.83 16.27 12.71
C ALA A 365 -21.87 17.25 11.99
N HIS A 366 -20.78 17.75 12.56
CA HIS A 366 -19.82 18.57 11.80
C HIS A 366 -18.48 17.85 11.61
N GLY A 367 -17.95 17.91 10.40
CA GLY A 367 -16.95 16.99 9.83
C GLY A 367 -15.86 16.53 10.81
N ARG A 368 -15.50 15.24 10.73
CA ARG A 368 -14.39 14.59 11.47
C ARG A 368 -13.20 15.54 11.60
N ARG A 369 -13.13 16.29 12.71
CA ARG A 369 -11.99 17.14 13.04
C ARG A 369 -10.84 16.17 13.29
N GLU A 370 -9.73 16.34 12.57
CA GLU A 370 -8.50 15.61 12.89
C GLU A 370 -8.13 15.97 14.33
N ARG A 371 -8.13 14.95 15.21
CA ARG A 371 -7.76 15.11 16.63
C ARG A 371 -6.35 15.70 16.66
N ARG A 372 -6.17 16.92 17.19
CA ARG A 372 -4.84 17.57 17.16
C ARG A 372 -3.88 16.72 18.00
N ALA A 373 -2.61 16.64 17.58
CA ALA A 373 -1.59 15.87 18.31
C ALA A 373 -1.41 16.35 19.78
N SER A 374 -1.80 17.60 20.06
CA SER A 374 -1.85 18.21 21.39
C SER A 374 -2.90 17.61 22.33
N GLU A 375 -3.94 16.97 21.79
CA GLU A 375 -5.03 16.33 22.56
C GLU A 375 -4.67 14.91 23.04
N LEU A 376 -3.48 14.40 22.66
CA LEU A 376 -3.00 13.09 23.09
C LEU A 376 -2.42 13.18 24.51
N THR A 377 -2.73 12.20 25.36
CA THR A 377 -2.06 12.05 26.66
C THR A 377 -0.57 11.78 26.47
N ASN A 378 0.25 12.05 27.49
CA ASN A 378 1.70 11.82 27.43
C ASN A 378 2.03 10.38 27.03
N GLU A 379 1.30 9.41 27.59
CA GLU A 379 1.44 7.98 27.28
C GLU A 379 1.08 7.65 25.83
N GLN A 380 -0.02 8.22 25.31
CA GLN A 380 -0.40 8.06 23.91
C GLN A 380 0.63 8.68 22.96
N ARG A 381 1.27 9.79 23.34
CA ARG A 381 2.37 10.38 22.56
C ARG A 381 3.60 9.46 22.54
N LEU A 382 3.95 8.85 23.66
CA LEU A 382 5.06 7.88 23.73
C LEU A 382 4.76 6.64 22.88
N LEU A 383 3.55 6.09 22.99
CA LEU A 383 3.11 4.97 22.14
C LEU A 383 3.14 5.34 20.65
N ARG A 384 2.67 6.55 20.29
CA ARG A 384 2.74 7.07 18.92
C ARG A 384 4.18 7.16 18.43
N LYS A 385 5.10 7.72 19.23
CA LYS A 385 6.53 7.83 18.89
C LYS A 385 7.13 6.44 18.65
N PHE A 386 6.85 5.47 19.53
CA PHE A 386 7.28 4.08 19.36
C PHE A 386 6.78 3.48 18.04
N LEU A 387 5.48 3.57 17.75
CA LEU A 387 4.92 3.02 16.50
C LEU A 387 5.49 3.69 15.25
N VAL A 388 5.72 5.01 15.28
CA VAL A 388 6.36 5.72 14.17
C VAL A 388 7.82 5.29 14.00
N ALA A 389 8.56 5.08 15.08
CA ALA A 389 9.92 4.56 15.03
C ALA A 389 9.97 3.16 14.39
N GLN A 390 9.04 2.28 14.74
CA GLN A 390 8.93 0.95 14.13
C GLN A 390 8.60 1.01 12.63
N LEU A 391 7.71 1.92 12.22
CA LEU A 391 7.39 2.15 10.80
C LEU A 391 8.55 2.76 10.01
N ARG A 392 9.48 3.46 10.68
CA ARG A 392 10.70 4.04 10.11
C ARG A 392 11.95 3.15 10.30
N SER A 393 11.79 1.94 10.83
CA SER A 393 12.90 1.00 11.02
C SER A 393 13.66 0.78 9.71
N SER A 394 14.99 0.66 9.76
CA SER A 394 15.81 0.34 8.59
C SER A 394 15.47 -1.04 8.00
N ARG A 395 15.01 -1.98 8.84
CA ARG A 395 14.64 -3.35 8.45
C ARG A 395 13.27 -3.39 7.76
N SER A 396 13.24 -3.76 6.48
CA SER A 396 12.02 -3.87 5.68
C SER A 396 11.01 -4.86 6.28
N LEU A 397 11.49 -5.98 6.84
CA LEU A 397 10.65 -6.99 7.48
C LEU A 397 9.89 -6.42 8.69
N SER A 398 10.55 -5.61 9.52
CA SER A 398 9.92 -4.94 10.67
C SER A 398 8.84 -3.97 10.20
N ARG A 399 9.17 -3.07 9.25
CA ARG A 399 8.19 -2.12 8.68
C ARG A 399 6.96 -2.84 8.11
N ARG A 400 7.16 -3.95 7.41
CA ARG A 400 6.08 -4.75 6.83
C ARG A 400 5.19 -5.37 7.90
N MET A 401 5.79 -5.97 8.93
CA MET A 401 5.07 -6.59 10.05
C MET A 401 4.22 -5.55 10.80
N TRP A 402 4.82 -4.44 11.22
CA TRP A 402 4.12 -3.36 11.94
C TRP A 402 3.04 -2.68 11.10
N SER A 403 3.33 -2.34 9.84
CA SER A 403 2.33 -1.73 8.96
C SER A 403 1.12 -2.65 8.75
N CYS A 404 1.34 -3.94 8.52
CA CYS A 404 0.26 -4.91 8.39
C CYS A 404 -0.54 -5.08 9.68
N ALA A 405 0.13 -5.09 10.84
CA ALA A 405 -0.52 -5.17 12.14
C ALA A 405 -1.41 -3.94 12.40
N LEU A 406 -0.87 -2.73 12.19
CA LEU A 406 -1.57 -1.47 12.44
C LEU A 406 -2.76 -1.25 11.50
N LEU A 407 -2.64 -1.59 10.22
CA LEU A 407 -3.73 -1.44 9.24
C LEU A 407 -4.95 -2.33 9.55
N ARG A 408 -4.81 -3.38 10.36
CA ARG A 408 -5.94 -4.19 10.86
C ARG A 408 -6.76 -3.45 11.93
N HIS A 409 -6.22 -2.40 12.53
CA HIS A 409 -6.78 -1.69 13.68
C HIS A 409 -7.01 -0.20 13.37
N PRO A 410 -8.03 0.15 12.57
CA PRO A 410 -8.28 1.54 12.19
C PRO A 410 -8.65 2.46 13.37
N ARG A 411 -9.17 1.91 14.46
CA ARG A 411 -9.47 2.66 15.70
C ARG A 411 -8.20 3.16 16.38
N LEU A 412 -7.17 2.31 16.43
CA LEU A 412 -5.85 2.65 16.96
C LEU A 412 -5.24 3.82 16.16
N LEU A 413 -5.29 3.72 14.83
CA LEU A 413 -4.79 4.77 13.95
C LEU A 413 -5.49 6.11 14.19
N TYR A 414 -6.82 6.09 14.31
CA TYR A 414 -7.61 7.29 14.59
C TYR A 414 -7.26 7.90 15.96
N ARG A 415 -7.22 7.09 17.02
CA ARG A 415 -6.96 7.57 18.39
C ARG A 415 -5.55 8.10 18.60
N LEU A 416 -4.56 7.50 17.95
CA LEU A 416 -3.17 7.96 18.02
C LEU A 416 -2.84 9.04 16.98
N ASN A 417 -3.83 9.48 16.20
CA ASN A 417 -3.64 10.41 15.08
C ASN A 417 -2.50 9.97 14.14
N LEU A 418 -2.50 8.68 13.80
CA LEU A 418 -1.61 8.08 12.80
C LEU A 418 -2.34 8.03 11.46
N SER A 419 -1.77 8.67 10.43
CA SER A 419 -2.38 8.68 9.11
C SER A 419 -2.38 7.26 8.50
N PRO A 420 -3.53 6.70 8.13
CA PRO A 420 -3.59 5.38 7.48
C PRO A 420 -2.77 5.31 6.20
N LEU A 421 -2.69 6.42 5.46
CA LEU A 421 -1.87 6.56 4.26
C LEU A 421 -0.36 6.46 4.54
N MET A 422 0.11 7.02 5.66
CA MET A 422 1.52 6.91 6.07
C MET A 422 1.86 5.45 6.41
N VAL A 423 1.00 4.77 7.15
CA VAL A 423 1.18 3.35 7.50
C VAL A 423 1.11 2.48 6.24
N PHE A 424 0.20 2.78 5.32
CA PHE A 424 0.11 2.12 4.02
C PHE A 424 1.36 2.35 3.17
N CYS A 425 1.90 3.57 3.14
CA CYS A 425 3.15 3.89 2.45
C CYS A 425 4.30 3.01 2.96
N ALA A 426 4.49 2.97 4.27
CA ALA A 426 5.51 2.12 4.90
C ALA A 426 5.34 0.64 4.53
N SER A 427 4.11 0.17 4.35
CA SER A 427 3.83 -1.19 3.88
C SER A 427 4.19 -1.39 2.41
N ALA A 428 3.70 -0.51 1.53
CA ALA A 428 3.86 -0.59 0.09
C ALA A 428 5.35 -0.55 -0.30
N LEU A 429 6.15 0.30 0.35
CA LEU A 429 7.58 0.42 0.08
C LEU A 429 8.41 -0.82 0.50
N THR A 430 7.84 -1.80 1.20
CA THR A 430 8.58 -2.99 1.67
C THR A 430 8.59 -4.17 0.71
N PHE A 431 7.77 -4.14 -0.35
CA PHE A 431 7.69 -5.24 -1.30
C PHE A 431 7.36 -4.75 -2.70
N ARG A 432 7.66 -5.59 -3.68
CA ARG A 432 7.28 -5.39 -5.08
C ARG A 432 6.07 -6.27 -5.40
N SER A 433 5.09 -5.71 -6.10
CA SER A 433 3.99 -6.50 -6.65
C SER A 433 4.46 -7.20 -7.93
N PHE A 434 4.27 -8.51 -8.00
CA PHE A 434 4.44 -9.28 -9.24
C PHE A 434 3.14 -9.40 -10.05
N GLN A 435 2.00 -9.16 -9.40
CA GLN A 435 0.68 -9.18 -10.01
C GLN A 435 -0.13 -7.97 -9.55
N VAL A 436 -1.04 -7.52 -10.41
CA VAL A 436 -1.90 -6.37 -10.12
C VAL A 436 -3.09 -6.80 -9.26
N TYR A 437 -3.12 -6.32 -8.02
CA TYR A 437 -4.31 -6.41 -7.18
C TYR A 437 -5.01 -5.06 -7.15
N VAL A 438 -6.09 -4.93 -7.94
CA VAL A 438 -6.80 -3.66 -8.19
C VAL A 438 -7.14 -2.89 -6.90
N PRO A 439 -7.67 -3.50 -5.81
CA PRO A 439 -7.98 -2.75 -4.58
C PRO A 439 -6.75 -2.13 -3.91
N PHE A 440 -5.58 -2.76 -4.06
CA PHE A 440 -4.33 -2.23 -3.54
C PHE A 440 -3.82 -1.07 -4.40
N VAL A 441 -3.84 -1.23 -5.73
CA VAL A 441 -3.45 -0.17 -6.68
C VAL A 441 -4.32 1.08 -6.52
N ARG A 442 -5.63 0.93 -6.29
CA ARG A 442 -6.54 2.05 -5.99
C ARG A 442 -6.13 2.84 -4.75
N CYS A 443 -5.42 2.22 -3.80
CA CYS A 443 -4.85 2.93 -2.65
C CYS A 443 -3.50 3.59 -2.98
N CYS A 444 -2.73 3.04 -3.93
CA CYS A 444 -1.45 3.60 -4.37
C CYS A 444 -1.60 4.94 -5.11
N VAL A 445 -2.60 5.08 -6.00
CA VAL A 445 -2.85 6.32 -6.77
C VAL A 445 -3.00 7.58 -5.89
N PRO A 446 -3.88 7.62 -4.88
CA PRO A 446 -4.03 8.77 -4.00
C PRO A 446 -2.82 8.96 -3.06
N LEU A 447 -2.12 7.89 -2.71
CA LEU A 447 -0.86 7.99 -1.96
C LEU A 447 0.23 8.68 -2.80
N LEU A 448 0.37 8.29 -4.07
CA LEU A 448 1.30 8.91 -5.03
C LEU A 448 1.08 10.42 -5.13
N ARG A 449 -0.18 10.86 -5.32
CA ARG A 449 -0.54 12.29 -5.32
C ARG A 449 -0.11 13.01 -4.06
N ARG A 450 -0.35 12.39 -2.90
CA ARG A 450 0.02 12.98 -1.62
C ARG A 450 1.54 13.11 -1.48
N LEU A 451 2.29 12.05 -1.81
CA LEU A 451 3.76 12.07 -1.73
C LEU A 451 4.35 13.14 -2.65
N ARG A 452 3.85 13.25 -3.89
CA ARG A 452 4.24 14.31 -4.82
C ARG A 452 3.95 15.71 -4.26
N ARG A 453 2.76 15.94 -3.69
CA ARG A 453 2.39 17.26 -3.10
C ARG A 453 3.27 17.65 -1.91
N VAL A 454 3.77 16.68 -1.15
CA VAL A 454 4.65 16.91 0.01
C VAL A 454 6.12 17.02 -0.41
N GLY A 455 6.46 16.73 -1.68
CA GLY A 455 7.84 16.74 -2.18
C GLY A 455 8.64 15.48 -1.86
N HIS A 456 7.98 14.38 -1.48
CA HIS A 456 8.62 13.07 -1.26
C HIS A 456 8.74 12.27 -2.57
N ASP A 457 9.43 12.85 -3.56
CA ASP A 457 9.51 12.30 -4.92
C ASP A 457 10.18 10.91 -4.94
N GLU A 458 11.22 10.66 -4.13
CA GLU A 458 11.87 9.34 -4.07
C GLU A 458 10.93 8.22 -3.59
N GLU A 459 10.15 8.48 -2.53
CA GLU A 459 9.17 7.50 -2.02
C GLU A 459 8.05 7.28 -3.04
N ALA A 460 7.62 8.35 -3.71
CA ALA A 460 6.62 8.30 -4.77
C ALA A 460 7.11 7.45 -5.96
N ALA A 461 8.34 7.65 -6.42
CA ALA A 461 8.94 6.88 -7.50
C ALA A 461 9.12 5.40 -7.11
N ARG A 462 9.56 5.10 -5.88
CA ARG A 462 9.64 3.73 -5.37
C ARG A 462 8.27 3.05 -5.33
N LEU A 463 7.21 3.77 -4.94
CA LEU A 463 5.83 3.27 -4.98
C LEU A 463 5.41 2.90 -6.42
N VAL A 464 5.72 3.79 -7.39
CA VAL A 464 5.45 3.56 -8.81
C VAL A 464 6.20 2.33 -9.32
N TRP A 465 7.51 2.26 -9.09
CA TRP A 465 8.34 1.14 -9.52
C TRP A 465 7.98 -0.19 -8.87
N ASN A 466 7.41 -0.19 -7.66
CA ASN A 466 7.03 -1.41 -6.96
C ASN A 466 5.66 -1.94 -7.36
N HIS A 467 4.70 -1.07 -7.69
CA HIS A 467 3.30 -1.48 -7.85
C HIS A 467 2.60 -0.97 -9.11
N LEU A 468 3.10 0.09 -9.74
CA LEU A 468 2.50 0.74 -10.91
C LEU A 468 3.33 0.53 -12.20
N SER A 469 4.36 -0.31 -12.15
CA SER A 469 5.21 -0.73 -13.27
C SER A 469 4.90 -2.15 -13.77
N VAL A 470 3.84 -2.78 -13.24
CA VAL A 470 3.45 -4.15 -13.60
C VAL A 470 2.63 -4.10 -14.88
N ASP A 471 3.16 -4.69 -15.94
CA ASP A 471 2.48 -4.76 -17.23
C ASP A 471 1.22 -5.64 -17.13
N SER A 472 0.04 -5.01 -17.17
CA SER A 472 -1.24 -5.68 -16.97
C SER A 472 -2.41 -4.81 -17.47
N PRO A 473 -3.40 -5.42 -18.16
CA PRO A 473 -4.59 -4.69 -18.63
C PRO A 473 -5.41 -4.12 -17.46
N ALA A 474 -5.39 -4.78 -16.30
CA ALA A 474 -6.10 -4.30 -15.12
C ALA A 474 -5.52 -2.97 -14.58
N LEU A 475 -4.20 -2.77 -14.69
CA LEU A 475 -3.57 -1.51 -14.30
C LEU A 475 -3.81 -0.42 -15.35
N ALA A 476 -3.77 -0.76 -16.64
CA ALA A 476 -4.11 0.16 -17.73
C ALA A 476 -5.54 0.73 -17.55
N ALA A 477 -6.51 -0.12 -17.22
CA ALA A 477 -7.88 0.32 -16.91
C ALA A 477 -7.93 1.32 -15.73
N VAL A 478 -7.12 1.12 -14.69
CA VAL A 478 -7.06 2.05 -13.54
C VAL A 478 -6.50 3.41 -13.98
N PHE A 479 -5.44 3.45 -14.79
CA PHE A 479 -4.92 4.71 -15.32
C PHE A 479 -5.90 5.40 -16.28
N LYS A 480 -6.62 4.64 -17.11
CA LYS A 480 -7.69 5.17 -17.96
C LYS A 480 -8.77 5.90 -17.16
N HIS A 481 -9.13 5.39 -15.98
CA HIS A 481 -10.06 6.06 -15.06
C HIS A 481 -9.45 7.23 -14.26
N HIS A 482 -8.12 7.30 -14.17
CA HIS A 482 -7.39 8.28 -13.36
C HIS A 482 -6.16 8.83 -14.10
N PRO A 483 -6.32 9.60 -15.19
CA PRO A 483 -5.20 10.04 -16.04
C PRO A 483 -4.16 10.88 -15.29
N LEU A 484 -4.60 11.76 -14.37
CA LEU A 484 -3.68 12.53 -13.53
C LEU A 484 -2.69 11.67 -12.73
N ALA A 485 -3.09 10.44 -12.36
CA ALA A 485 -2.21 9.53 -11.64
C ALA A 485 -1.02 9.05 -12.49
N LEU A 486 -1.21 8.94 -13.80
CA LEU A 486 -0.15 8.63 -14.74
C LEU A 486 0.81 9.82 -14.87
N GLU A 487 0.29 11.04 -14.98
CA GLU A 487 1.12 12.26 -15.01
C GLU A 487 1.95 12.41 -13.74
N ASP A 488 1.33 12.18 -12.57
CA ASP A 488 2.02 12.13 -11.28
C ASP A 488 3.14 11.09 -11.31
N ALA A 489 2.83 9.87 -11.78
CA ALA A 489 3.78 8.76 -11.81
C ALA A 489 4.98 9.07 -12.71
N VAL A 490 4.73 9.53 -13.95
CA VAL A 490 5.77 9.89 -14.91
C VAL A 490 6.64 11.03 -14.37
N THR A 491 6.02 12.05 -13.77
CA THR A 491 6.76 13.19 -13.21
C THR A 491 7.73 12.76 -12.11
N VAL A 492 7.26 11.98 -11.12
CA VAL A 492 8.12 11.57 -10.00
C VAL A 492 9.22 10.61 -10.46
N VAL A 493 8.93 9.64 -11.34
CA VAL A 493 9.98 8.73 -11.81
C VAL A 493 11.02 9.45 -12.67
N CYS A 494 10.63 10.41 -13.51
CA CYS A 494 11.58 11.21 -14.29
C CYS A 494 12.51 12.03 -13.38
N ARG A 495 11.95 12.71 -12.38
CA ARG A 495 12.73 13.49 -11.41
C ARG A 495 13.67 12.60 -10.62
N THR A 496 13.16 11.52 -10.04
CA THR A 496 13.97 10.62 -9.21
C THR A 496 15.04 9.88 -9.99
N MET A 497 14.80 9.47 -11.25
CA MET A 497 15.84 8.87 -12.09
C MET A 497 17.02 9.80 -12.32
N ARG A 498 16.76 11.11 -12.46
CA ARG A 498 17.79 12.11 -12.69
C ARG A 498 18.48 12.58 -11.42
N THR A 499 17.80 12.63 -10.28
CA THR A 499 18.50 12.85 -9.00
C THR A 499 19.24 11.61 -8.52
N GLY A 500 18.80 10.43 -8.95
CA GLY A 500 19.19 9.15 -8.37
C GLY A 500 18.48 8.90 -7.04
N VAL A 501 18.47 7.64 -6.62
CA VAL A 501 17.97 7.23 -5.32
C VAL A 501 19.15 7.16 -4.36
N GLY A 502 19.20 8.05 -3.36
CA GLY A 502 20.41 8.19 -2.52
C GLY A 502 21.65 8.52 -3.36
N GLY A 503 21.47 9.29 -4.44
CA GLY A 503 22.53 9.70 -5.38
C GLY A 503 22.95 8.66 -6.41
N ARG A 504 22.40 7.43 -6.38
CA ARG A 504 22.74 6.37 -7.34
C ARG A 504 21.74 6.32 -8.49
N ARG A 505 22.24 6.36 -9.73
CA ARG A 505 21.50 6.13 -10.96
C ARG A 505 21.80 4.71 -11.46
N GLU A 506 20.77 3.86 -11.56
CA GLU A 506 20.90 2.42 -11.83
C GLU A 506 19.90 1.99 -12.91
N ALA A 507 20.32 1.09 -13.80
CA ALA A 507 19.57 0.72 -15.01
C ALA A 507 18.17 0.14 -14.69
N TRP A 508 18.02 -0.54 -13.55
CA TRP A 508 16.72 -1.10 -13.15
C TRP A 508 15.64 -0.02 -12.98
N MET A 509 16.01 1.21 -12.60
CA MET A 509 15.07 2.33 -12.49
C MET A 509 14.51 2.69 -13.86
N GLY A 510 15.40 2.79 -14.87
CA GLY A 510 15.03 3.02 -16.25
C GLY A 510 14.12 1.92 -16.79
N HIS A 511 14.50 0.64 -16.65
CA HIS A 511 13.66 -0.49 -17.12
C HIS A 511 12.25 -0.49 -16.50
N ARG A 512 12.13 -0.15 -15.21
CA ARG A 512 10.82 -0.08 -14.54
C ARG A 512 10.01 1.13 -14.97
N SER A 513 10.64 2.27 -15.22
CA SER A 513 9.97 3.46 -15.76
C SER A 513 9.47 3.21 -17.19
N LEU A 514 10.25 2.51 -18.02
CA LEU A 514 9.82 2.06 -19.34
C LEU A 514 8.59 1.13 -19.26
N ALA A 515 8.52 0.25 -18.27
CA ALA A 515 7.33 -0.58 -18.04
C ALA A 515 6.07 0.25 -17.69
N VAL A 516 6.22 1.37 -16.97
CA VAL A 516 5.09 2.30 -16.74
C VAL A 516 4.58 2.88 -18.07
N LEU A 517 5.48 3.22 -19.00
CA LEU A 517 5.08 3.72 -20.33
C LEU A 517 4.33 2.67 -21.14
N ARG A 518 4.69 1.39 -21.05
CA ARG A 518 3.93 0.30 -21.70
C ARG A 518 2.49 0.22 -21.18
N VAL A 519 2.32 0.34 -19.86
CA VAL A 519 0.98 0.36 -19.26
C VAL A 519 0.20 1.61 -19.68
N ALA A 520 0.87 2.76 -19.79
CA ALA A 520 0.26 3.99 -20.29
C ALA A 520 -0.17 3.90 -21.75
N ALA A 521 0.65 3.24 -22.58
CA ALA A 521 0.34 2.95 -23.98
C ALA A 521 -0.89 2.04 -24.08
N ALA A 522 -0.92 0.95 -23.32
CA ALA A 522 -2.07 0.04 -23.24
C ALA A 522 -3.36 0.73 -22.72
N ALA A 523 -3.22 1.83 -21.96
CA ALA A 523 -4.35 2.64 -21.51
C ALA A 523 -4.84 3.66 -22.56
N GLY A 524 -4.09 3.86 -23.66
CA GLY A 524 -4.35 4.88 -24.68
C GLY A 524 -4.08 6.30 -24.19
N LEU A 525 -3.19 6.48 -23.20
CA LEU A 525 -2.88 7.77 -22.57
C LEU A 525 -1.44 8.24 -22.79
N LEU A 526 -0.61 7.44 -23.48
CA LEU A 526 0.77 7.82 -23.70
C LEU A 526 0.85 8.98 -24.71
N THR A 527 1.68 9.96 -24.40
CA THR A 527 2.03 11.05 -25.32
C THR A 527 3.54 11.20 -25.40
N PRO A 528 4.07 11.83 -26.47
CA PRO A 528 5.50 12.12 -26.59
C PRO A 528 6.06 12.92 -25.40
N ALA A 529 5.26 13.78 -24.80
CA ALA A 529 5.62 14.56 -23.61
C ALA A 529 5.89 13.69 -22.36
N HIS A 530 5.30 12.50 -22.27
CA HIS A 530 5.63 11.51 -21.25
C HIS A 530 6.85 10.67 -21.66
N CYS A 531 6.90 10.27 -22.93
CA CYS A 531 7.86 9.32 -23.45
C CYS A 531 9.29 9.89 -23.50
N VAL A 532 9.47 11.08 -24.07
CA VAL A 532 10.79 11.73 -24.25
C VAL A 532 11.55 11.89 -22.92
N PRO A 533 11.01 12.58 -21.89
CA PRO A 533 11.76 12.80 -20.65
C PRO A 533 12.02 11.50 -19.88
N THR A 534 11.09 10.54 -19.91
CA THR A 534 11.25 9.24 -19.22
C THR A 534 12.31 8.39 -19.90
N CYS A 535 12.31 8.33 -21.23
CA CYS A 535 13.29 7.56 -21.99
C CYS A 535 14.69 8.18 -21.89
N ALA A 536 14.80 9.50 -21.96
CA ALA A 536 16.08 10.19 -21.75
C ALA A 536 16.65 9.90 -20.35
N ALA A 537 15.83 10.05 -19.31
CA ALA A 537 16.22 9.71 -17.94
C ALA A 537 16.58 8.22 -17.76
N ALA A 538 15.94 7.31 -18.50
CA ALA A 538 16.28 5.89 -18.48
C ALA A 538 17.67 5.62 -19.10
N LEU A 539 18.02 6.31 -20.20
CA LEU A 539 19.37 6.24 -20.77
C LEU A 539 20.42 6.78 -19.80
N ASP A 540 20.10 7.87 -19.10
CA ASP A 540 20.98 8.47 -18.08
C ASP A 540 21.15 7.57 -16.85
N CYS A 541 20.24 6.62 -16.63
CA CYS A 541 20.37 5.56 -15.63
C CYS A 541 21.14 4.33 -16.13
N GLY A 542 21.60 4.32 -17.39
CA GLY A 542 22.37 3.21 -17.98
C GLY A 542 21.53 2.17 -18.75
N VAL A 543 20.27 2.45 -19.09
CA VAL A 543 19.51 1.58 -20.00
C VAL A 543 20.05 1.73 -21.43
N HIS A 544 20.20 0.63 -22.16
CA HIS A 544 20.64 0.67 -23.55
C HIS A 544 19.63 1.35 -24.47
N PHE A 545 20.14 2.12 -25.44
CA PHE A 545 19.32 2.79 -26.45
C PHE A 545 18.45 1.82 -27.27
N ALA A 546 18.92 0.59 -27.50
CA ALA A 546 18.15 -0.46 -28.18
C ALA A 546 16.82 -0.75 -27.46
N THR A 547 16.83 -0.82 -26.13
CA THR A 547 15.61 -1.05 -25.32
C THR A 547 14.63 0.10 -25.44
N VAL A 548 15.13 1.33 -25.48
CA VAL A 548 14.31 2.53 -25.68
C VAL A 548 13.70 2.53 -27.09
N ARG A 549 14.51 2.22 -28.11
CA ARG A 549 14.05 2.09 -29.51
C ARG A 549 12.96 1.03 -29.64
N GLN A 550 13.14 -0.12 -29.00
CA GLN A 550 12.13 -1.18 -28.99
C GLN A 550 10.80 -0.68 -28.39
N LEU A 551 10.84 -0.03 -27.22
CA LEU A 551 9.62 0.51 -26.60
C LEU A 551 8.94 1.56 -27.48
N VAL A 552 9.69 2.50 -28.05
CA VAL A 552 9.09 3.53 -28.92
C VAL A 552 8.46 2.89 -30.16
N GLY A 553 9.10 1.87 -30.74
CA GLY A 553 8.51 1.09 -31.83
C GLY A 553 7.28 0.27 -31.42
N GLU A 554 7.24 -0.27 -30.19
CA GLU A 554 6.06 -0.97 -29.65
C GLU A 554 4.86 -0.01 -29.47
N VAL A 555 5.10 1.24 -29.06
CA VAL A 555 4.01 2.16 -28.73
C VAL A 555 3.57 3.02 -29.91
N PHE A 556 4.50 3.48 -30.74
CA PHE A 556 4.24 4.33 -31.90
C PHE A 556 4.42 3.56 -33.21
N GLY A 557 4.26 2.23 -33.20
CA GLY A 557 4.48 1.39 -34.38
C GLY A 557 3.62 1.78 -35.58
N ASP A 558 2.42 2.30 -35.32
CA ASP A 558 1.48 2.76 -36.34
C ASP A 558 1.84 4.15 -36.91
N ASP A 559 2.72 4.92 -36.25
CA ASP A 559 3.15 6.26 -36.64
C ASP A 559 4.69 6.36 -36.60
N SER A 560 5.31 5.99 -37.73
CA SER A 560 6.76 5.96 -37.87
C SER A 560 7.42 7.32 -37.74
N ASP A 561 6.70 8.41 -38.06
CA ASP A 561 7.25 9.76 -38.02
C ASP A 561 7.29 10.27 -36.58
N THR A 562 6.21 10.06 -35.81
CA THR A 562 6.22 10.33 -34.36
C THR A 562 7.26 9.45 -33.65
N ALA A 563 7.39 8.18 -34.02
CA ALA A 563 8.40 7.28 -33.44
C ALA A 563 9.82 7.80 -33.69
N ARG A 564 10.14 8.23 -34.92
CA ARG A 564 11.44 8.81 -35.29
C ARG A 564 11.71 10.10 -34.52
N TRP A 565 10.72 11.00 -34.48
CA TRP A 565 10.81 12.27 -33.77
C TRP A 565 11.06 12.07 -32.26
N VAL A 566 10.35 11.15 -31.62
CA VAL A 566 10.55 10.82 -30.19
C VAL A 566 11.97 10.33 -29.94
N LEU A 567 12.52 9.45 -30.79
CA LEU A 567 13.88 8.92 -30.61
C LEU A 567 14.95 10.00 -30.75
N ASP A 568 14.80 10.89 -31.72
CA ASP A 568 15.73 12.00 -31.91
C ASP A 568 15.64 13.01 -30.75
N MET A 569 14.44 13.31 -30.27
CA MET A 569 14.23 14.10 -29.07
C MET A 569 14.82 13.47 -27.81
N VAL A 570 14.76 12.14 -27.67
CA VAL A 570 15.41 11.43 -26.56
C VAL A 570 16.93 11.57 -26.64
N ARG A 571 17.53 11.45 -27.83
CA ARG A 571 18.98 11.65 -28.02
C ARG A 571 19.41 13.08 -27.67
N LEU A 572 18.59 14.06 -28.04
CA LEU A 572 18.82 15.47 -27.75
C LEU A 572 18.70 15.80 -26.26
N THR A 573 17.80 15.13 -25.54
CA THR A 573 17.51 15.46 -24.14
C THR A 573 18.32 14.66 -23.12
N ALA A 574 18.88 13.50 -23.50
CA ALA A 574 19.67 12.67 -22.60
C ALA A 574 21.09 13.22 -22.35
N GLU A 575 21.55 13.12 -21.10
CA GLU A 575 22.92 13.45 -20.66
C GLU A 575 23.93 12.37 -21.07
N SER A 576 23.49 11.11 -21.14
CA SER A 576 24.29 9.95 -21.59
C SER A 576 24.90 10.11 -22.99
N HIS A 577 24.33 10.99 -23.82
CA HIS A 577 24.85 11.37 -25.13
C HIS A 577 25.74 12.63 -25.11
N THR A 578 26.28 13.00 -23.94
CA THR A 578 27.36 13.97 -23.79
C THR A 578 28.65 13.26 -23.42
N THR A 579 29.72 13.57 -24.14
CA THR A 579 31.05 13.01 -23.93
C THR A 579 31.92 14.06 -23.26
N ARG A 580 32.84 13.62 -22.41
CA ARG A 580 33.84 14.51 -21.82
C ARG A 580 34.97 14.69 -22.82
N LEU A 581 35.29 15.93 -23.15
CA LEU A 581 36.34 16.29 -24.09
C LEU A 581 37.33 17.22 -23.40
N LEU A 582 38.61 16.93 -23.55
CA LEU A 582 39.67 17.86 -23.15
C LEU A 582 39.85 18.88 -24.27
N VAL A 583 39.53 20.14 -23.97
CA VAL A 583 39.60 21.25 -24.92
C VAL A 583 40.86 22.06 -24.63
N PRO A 584 41.79 22.19 -25.58
CA PRO A 584 43.02 22.95 -25.38
C PRO A 584 42.73 24.44 -25.18
N LEU A 585 43.45 25.08 -24.26
CA LEU A 585 43.25 26.49 -23.90
C LEU A 585 43.39 27.44 -25.11
N ASP A 586 44.27 27.09 -26.05
CA ASP A 586 44.67 27.95 -27.18
C ASP A 586 44.29 27.40 -28.55
N SER A 587 43.17 26.68 -28.66
CA SER A 587 42.69 26.21 -29.97
C SER A 587 42.46 27.38 -30.94
N PRO A 588 43.03 27.37 -32.16
CA PRO A 588 42.78 28.40 -33.16
C PRO A 588 41.33 28.41 -33.66
N CYS A 589 40.59 27.31 -33.46
CA CYS A 589 39.19 27.17 -33.85
C CYS A 589 38.21 27.87 -32.90
N HIS A 590 38.65 28.31 -31.71
CA HIS A 590 37.81 28.98 -30.72
C HIS A 590 37.83 30.50 -30.87
N SER A 591 36.69 31.13 -30.60
CA SER A 591 36.60 32.59 -30.55
C SER A 591 37.55 33.17 -29.49
N THR A 592 37.99 34.41 -29.68
CA THR A 592 38.84 35.12 -28.71
C THR A 592 38.21 35.16 -27.31
N ARG A 593 36.88 35.32 -27.24
CA ARG A 593 36.09 35.31 -26.01
C ARG A 593 36.06 33.93 -25.33
N MET A 594 35.94 32.85 -26.09
CA MET A 594 35.99 31.49 -25.53
C MET A 594 37.38 31.21 -24.95
N ARG A 595 38.44 31.52 -25.71
CA ARG A 595 39.82 31.33 -25.26
C ARG A 595 40.13 32.09 -23.96
N SER A 596 39.69 33.35 -23.84
CA SER A 596 39.91 34.12 -22.61
C SER A 596 39.16 33.55 -21.40
N LEU A 597 37.95 33.03 -21.59
CA LEU A 597 37.17 32.41 -20.52
C LEU A 597 37.72 31.04 -20.11
N LEU A 598 38.20 30.23 -21.06
CA LEU A 598 38.88 28.97 -20.77
C LEU A 598 40.13 29.20 -19.92
N ARG A 599 40.95 30.19 -20.28
CA ARG A 599 42.14 30.58 -19.50
C ARG A 599 41.77 31.07 -18.09
N ARG A 600 40.72 31.89 -17.98
CA ARG A 600 40.22 32.39 -16.69
C ARG A 600 39.72 31.26 -15.79
N TYR A 601 38.92 30.35 -16.33
CA TYR A 601 38.41 29.21 -15.57
C TYR A 601 39.52 28.25 -15.16
N ALA A 602 40.49 27.96 -16.03
CA ALA A 602 41.65 27.14 -15.70
C ALA A 602 42.47 27.75 -14.55
N TYR A 603 42.58 29.08 -14.49
CA TYR A 603 43.21 29.80 -13.39
C TYR A 603 42.38 29.73 -12.09
N GLU A 604 41.06 29.93 -12.17
CA GLU A 604 40.15 29.92 -11.01
C GLU A 604 39.88 28.54 -10.40
N SER A 605 40.16 27.44 -11.13
CA SER A 605 39.81 26.07 -10.72
C SER A 605 40.96 25.27 -10.08
N ASP A 606 42.10 25.92 -9.76
CA ASP A 606 43.30 25.27 -9.19
C ASP A 606 43.79 24.04 -10.00
N VAL A 607 43.55 24.05 -11.32
CA VAL A 607 44.03 23.02 -12.27
C VAL A 607 45.51 23.23 -12.63
N VAL A 608 46.19 24.13 -11.90
CA VAL A 608 47.61 24.49 -12.05
C VAL A 608 48.48 23.26 -11.78
N GLY A 609 48.97 22.64 -12.85
CA GLY A 609 49.80 21.44 -12.81
C GLY A 609 49.33 20.29 -13.70
N SER A 610 48.14 20.39 -14.29
CA SER A 610 47.61 19.42 -15.26
C SER A 610 47.69 19.96 -16.72
N PRO A 611 47.43 19.16 -17.78
CA PRO A 611 47.72 19.54 -19.17
C PRO A 611 47.01 20.85 -19.59
N PRO A 612 47.46 21.54 -20.68
CA PRO A 612 46.94 22.84 -21.13
C PRO A 612 45.55 22.72 -21.78
N ALA A 613 44.62 22.06 -21.10
CA ALA A 613 43.29 21.75 -21.57
C ALA A 613 42.28 21.76 -20.42
N VAL A 614 41.05 22.16 -20.72
CA VAL A 614 39.91 22.15 -19.80
C VAL A 614 38.97 21.01 -20.20
N GLU A 615 38.51 20.23 -19.23
CA GLU A 615 37.51 19.18 -19.47
C GLU A 615 36.11 19.81 -19.63
N LEU A 616 35.56 19.78 -20.84
CA LEU A 616 34.21 20.25 -21.16
C LEU A 616 33.28 19.08 -21.53
N ARG A 617 31.96 19.32 -21.41
CA ARG A 617 30.94 18.35 -21.83
C ARG A 617 30.43 18.68 -23.23
N VAL A 618 30.73 17.79 -24.18
CA VAL A 618 30.48 17.98 -25.60
C VAL A 618 29.33 17.08 -26.06
N PRO A 619 28.41 17.56 -26.92
CA PRO A 619 27.39 16.70 -27.54
C PRO A 619 28.05 15.62 -28.40
N SER A 620 27.65 14.36 -28.21
CA SER A 620 28.13 13.24 -29.04
C SER A 620 27.66 13.35 -30.49
N ARG A 621 28.32 12.63 -31.41
CA ARG A 621 27.89 12.51 -32.81
C ARG A 621 26.42 12.10 -32.96
N SER A 622 25.92 11.19 -32.13
CA SER A 622 24.51 10.78 -32.13
C SER A 622 23.56 11.96 -31.85
N LYS A 623 23.94 12.81 -30.90
CA LYS A 623 23.18 14.00 -30.51
C LYS A 623 23.18 15.07 -31.60
N LEU A 624 24.34 15.27 -32.24
CA LEU A 624 24.49 16.19 -33.37
C LEU A 624 23.71 15.72 -34.60
N LEU A 625 23.73 14.41 -34.91
CA LEU A 625 22.95 13.84 -35.99
C LEU A 625 21.44 13.98 -35.74
N ALA A 626 20.98 13.75 -34.50
CA ALA A 626 19.57 13.96 -34.15
C ALA A 626 19.12 15.41 -34.30
N LEU A 627 19.98 16.38 -33.94
CA LEU A 627 19.69 17.80 -34.18
C LEU A 627 19.59 18.08 -35.69
N TRP A 628 20.56 17.57 -36.45
CA TRP A 628 20.62 17.77 -37.89
C TRP A 628 19.40 17.19 -38.60
N THR A 629 19.03 15.94 -38.31
CA THR A 629 17.87 15.25 -38.91
C THR A 629 16.59 16.01 -38.64
N MET A 630 16.37 16.45 -37.39
CA MET A 630 15.15 17.15 -37.01
C MET A 630 15.00 18.55 -37.62
N VAL A 631 16.10 19.29 -37.80
CA VAL A 631 16.05 20.64 -38.37
C VAL A 631 15.87 20.61 -39.89
N HIS A 632 16.42 19.59 -40.55
CA HIS A 632 16.34 19.40 -42.00
C HIS A 632 15.16 18.50 -42.44
N ASP A 633 14.32 18.06 -41.51
CA ASP A 633 13.10 17.32 -41.85
C ASP A 633 12.09 18.27 -42.52
N ASP A 634 11.76 18.02 -43.78
CA ASP A 634 10.88 18.86 -44.59
C ASP A 634 9.44 18.89 -44.08
N VAL A 635 9.00 17.87 -43.34
CA VAL A 635 7.64 17.72 -42.83
C VAL A 635 7.46 18.41 -41.46
N MET A 636 8.55 18.63 -40.72
CA MET A 636 8.54 19.25 -39.40
C MET A 636 8.13 20.74 -39.44
N ASN A 637 7.18 21.12 -38.58
CA ASN A 637 6.75 22.52 -38.40
C ASN A 637 7.91 23.41 -37.88
N THR A 638 8.06 24.61 -38.43
CA THR A 638 9.04 25.63 -38.03
C THR A 638 9.07 25.89 -36.52
N SER A 639 7.93 25.89 -35.84
CA SER A 639 7.86 26.08 -34.39
C SER A 639 8.54 24.95 -33.61
N LEU A 640 8.39 23.70 -34.06
CA LEU A 640 9.06 22.54 -33.46
C LEU A 640 10.57 22.61 -33.72
N ARG A 641 11.00 22.98 -34.93
CA ARG A 641 12.43 23.13 -35.23
C ARG A 641 13.08 24.22 -34.36
N ARG A 642 12.42 25.37 -34.17
CA ARG A 642 12.87 26.42 -33.24
C ARG A 642 12.98 25.93 -31.81
N LEU A 643 12.00 25.15 -31.33
CA LEU A 643 12.05 24.52 -30.01
C LEU A 643 13.24 23.56 -29.89
N THR A 644 13.50 22.71 -30.88
CA THR A 644 14.63 21.79 -30.92
C THR A 644 15.98 22.53 -30.85
N CYS A 645 16.13 23.59 -31.63
CA CYS A 645 17.30 24.48 -31.57
C CYS A 645 17.48 25.12 -30.19
N ARG A 646 16.38 25.60 -29.58
CA ARG A 646 16.39 26.20 -28.24
C ARG A 646 16.79 25.18 -27.17
N LEU A 647 16.22 23.97 -27.19
CA LEU A 647 16.53 22.92 -26.21
C LEU A 647 17.98 22.43 -26.29
N PHE A 648 18.62 22.54 -27.46
CA PHE A 648 20.04 22.24 -27.62
C PHE A 648 20.94 23.34 -27.05
N LEU A 649 20.62 24.60 -27.35
CA LEU A 649 21.41 25.78 -26.98
C LEU A 649 21.26 26.21 -25.52
N ASP A 650 20.09 26.02 -24.93
CA ASP A 650 19.74 26.56 -23.62
C ASP A 650 19.56 25.45 -22.59
N GLY A 651 20.56 25.30 -21.71
CA GLY A 651 20.52 24.33 -20.62
C GLY A 651 19.37 24.56 -19.62
N GLU A 652 18.90 25.80 -19.47
CA GLU A 652 17.78 26.11 -18.59
C GLU A 652 16.44 25.77 -19.23
N ALA A 653 16.24 26.11 -20.51
CA ALA A 653 15.06 25.66 -21.26
C ALA A 653 14.98 24.13 -21.28
N LEU A 654 16.14 23.45 -21.39
CA LEU A 654 16.21 22.00 -21.25
C LEU A 654 15.84 21.53 -19.84
N ALA A 655 16.28 22.21 -18.78
CA ALA A 655 15.92 21.90 -17.39
C ALA A 655 14.41 22.12 -17.11
N GLU A 656 13.83 23.21 -17.63
CA GLU A 656 12.40 23.52 -17.58
C GLU A 656 11.56 22.50 -18.32
N TRP A 657 11.95 22.15 -19.56
CA TRP A 657 11.33 21.08 -20.35
C TRP A 657 11.31 19.76 -19.57
N ASN A 658 12.39 19.51 -18.85
CA ASN A 658 12.58 18.36 -18.01
C ASN A 658 11.87 18.45 -16.64
N LYS A 659 11.31 19.61 -16.28
CA LYS A 659 10.66 19.93 -15.00
C LYS A 659 11.57 19.71 -13.78
N ILE A 660 12.85 20.04 -13.91
CA ILE A 660 13.88 19.88 -12.88
C ILE A 660 14.42 21.25 -12.51
N PRO A 661 14.55 21.58 -11.21
CA PRO A 661 15.22 22.80 -10.80
C PRO A 661 16.66 22.79 -11.35
N PRO A 662 17.15 23.90 -11.92
CA PRO A 662 18.51 23.96 -12.46
C PRO A 662 19.50 23.51 -11.38
N PRO A 663 20.50 22.68 -11.72
CA PRO A 663 21.48 22.24 -10.74
C PRO A 663 22.21 23.46 -10.17
N THR A 664 22.40 23.50 -8.85
CA THR A 664 23.35 24.39 -8.17
C THR A 664 24.79 23.94 -8.47
N GLN A 665 25.13 23.81 -9.75
CA GLN A 665 26.51 23.66 -10.19
C GLN A 665 27.20 25.02 -10.16
N GLN A 666 28.51 25.02 -9.88
CA GLN A 666 29.36 26.21 -9.92
C GLN A 666 29.10 26.98 -11.22
N ALA A 667 28.61 28.22 -11.11
CA ALA A 667 28.13 29.03 -12.23
C ALA A 667 29.15 29.13 -13.40
N GLY A 668 30.45 29.03 -13.10
CA GLY A 668 31.54 29.11 -14.08
C GLY A 668 31.57 27.95 -15.11
N ALA A 669 31.46 26.69 -14.68
CA ALA A 669 31.55 25.54 -15.59
C ALA A 669 30.35 25.44 -16.53
N GLN A 670 29.18 25.89 -16.07
CA GLN A 670 27.95 25.89 -16.87
C GLN A 670 27.97 26.97 -17.94
N GLY A 671 28.48 28.17 -17.62
CA GLY A 671 28.68 29.25 -18.60
C GLY A 671 29.65 28.89 -19.72
N LEU A 672 30.71 28.14 -19.43
CA LEU A 672 31.65 27.63 -20.44
C LEU A 672 31.02 26.61 -21.39
N ASN A 673 30.26 25.64 -20.85
CA ASN A 673 29.58 24.64 -21.65
C ASN A 673 28.54 25.27 -22.58
N ASP A 674 27.82 26.30 -22.13
CA ASP A 674 26.85 27.03 -22.94
C ASP A 674 27.52 27.77 -24.11
N LEU A 675 28.63 28.48 -23.86
CA LEU A 675 29.40 29.13 -24.92
C LEU A 675 29.98 28.13 -25.92
N PHE A 676 30.40 26.95 -25.45
CA PHE A 676 30.97 25.92 -26.31
C PHE A 676 29.89 25.32 -27.22
N ARG A 677 28.67 25.16 -26.70
CA ARG A 677 27.51 24.79 -27.50
C ARG A 677 27.14 25.87 -28.52
N GLU A 678 27.25 27.16 -28.20
CA GLU A 678 27.05 28.25 -29.17
C GLU A 678 28.05 28.15 -30.34
N GLU A 679 29.33 27.89 -30.08
CA GLU A 679 30.35 27.73 -31.13
C GLU A 679 30.10 26.49 -32.01
N LEU A 680 29.78 25.35 -31.39
CA LEU A 680 29.38 24.15 -32.13
C LEU A 680 28.14 24.39 -32.98
N PHE A 681 27.15 25.09 -32.44
CA PHE A 681 25.91 25.38 -33.14
C PHE A 681 26.13 26.35 -34.31
N ALA A 682 27.00 27.35 -34.15
CA ALA A 682 27.44 28.20 -35.26
C ALA A 682 28.17 27.41 -36.35
N SER A 683 29.03 26.46 -35.96
CA SER A 683 29.72 25.57 -36.90
C SER A 683 28.74 24.68 -37.68
N ILE A 684 27.70 24.15 -37.02
CA ILE A 684 26.63 23.40 -37.69
C ILE A 684 25.86 24.30 -38.67
N ALA A 685 25.54 25.53 -38.25
CA ALA A 685 24.87 26.51 -39.11
C ALA A 685 25.68 26.79 -40.39
N ALA A 686 26.99 26.97 -40.27
CA ALA A 686 27.88 27.22 -41.41
C ALA A 686 27.92 26.06 -42.44
N ASN A 687 27.55 24.84 -42.03
CA ASN A 687 27.47 23.67 -42.91
C ASN A 687 26.07 23.44 -43.51
N CYS A 688 25.10 24.31 -43.22
CA CYS A 688 23.76 24.20 -43.79
C CYS A 688 23.78 24.38 -45.31
N THR A 689 23.13 23.47 -46.03
CA THR A 689 23.04 23.49 -47.50
C THR A 689 21.81 24.25 -48.01
N THR A 690 20.94 24.73 -47.11
CA THR A 690 19.72 25.47 -47.45
C THR A 690 19.65 26.78 -46.66
N GLU A 691 19.24 27.86 -47.33
CA GLU A 691 19.08 29.18 -46.74
C GLU A 691 18.10 29.16 -45.55
N LYS A 692 16.97 28.46 -45.71
CA LYS A 692 15.95 28.33 -44.66
C LYS A 692 16.48 27.70 -43.37
N SER A 693 17.31 26.66 -43.48
CA SER A 693 17.90 26.01 -42.29
C SER A 693 18.95 26.91 -41.66
N TYR A 694 19.81 27.55 -42.48
CA TYR A 694 20.80 28.53 -42.03
C TYR A 694 20.16 29.67 -41.21
N VAL A 695 19.12 30.31 -41.76
CA VAL A 695 18.39 31.40 -41.09
C VAL A 695 17.82 30.94 -39.75
N MET A 696 17.24 29.74 -39.69
CA MET A 696 16.71 29.22 -38.42
C MET A 696 17.78 28.97 -37.35
N PHE A 697 18.95 28.45 -37.72
CA PHE A 697 20.06 28.29 -36.78
C PHE A 697 20.54 29.67 -36.29
N MET A 698 20.70 30.63 -37.20
CA MET A 698 21.15 31.98 -36.86
C MET A 698 20.16 32.73 -35.97
N ASP A 699 18.86 32.64 -36.26
CA ASP A 699 17.78 33.22 -35.43
C ASP A 699 17.80 32.67 -34.01
N ALA A 700 17.96 31.34 -33.86
CA ALA A 700 18.02 30.71 -32.55
C ALA A 700 19.26 31.17 -31.75
N LEU A 701 20.40 31.31 -32.43
CA LEU A 701 21.66 31.76 -31.84
C LEU A 701 21.56 33.24 -31.39
N LEU A 702 21.03 34.10 -32.25
CA LEU A 702 20.77 35.52 -31.93
C LEU A 702 19.76 35.66 -30.79
N SER A 703 18.68 34.88 -30.79
CA SER A 703 17.68 34.89 -29.73
C SER A 703 18.29 34.50 -28.37
N ARG A 704 19.18 33.49 -28.34
CA ARG A 704 19.88 33.09 -27.10
C ARG A 704 20.82 34.19 -26.59
N ARG A 705 21.59 34.81 -27.49
CA ARG A 705 22.49 35.92 -27.13
C ARG A 705 21.71 37.11 -26.55
N ARG A 706 20.63 37.53 -27.21
CA ARG A 706 19.74 38.60 -26.73
C ARG A 706 19.18 38.30 -25.34
N PHE A 707 18.72 37.07 -25.10
CA PHE A 707 18.20 36.66 -23.80
C PHE A 707 19.26 36.66 -22.69
N ARG A 708 20.48 36.21 -23.00
CA ARG A 708 21.62 36.26 -22.07
C ARG A 708 22.01 37.70 -21.75
N ASP A 709 22.07 38.56 -22.75
CA ASP A 709 22.45 39.95 -22.59
C ASP A 709 21.36 40.71 -21.78
N ALA A 710 20.07 40.45 -22.04
CA ALA A 710 18.96 40.98 -21.23
C ALA A 710 19.02 40.53 -19.76
N ARG A 711 19.36 39.26 -19.49
CA ARG A 711 19.57 38.77 -18.12
C ARG A 711 20.77 39.42 -17.45
N ARG A 712 21.86 39.64 -18.18
CA ARG A 712 23.05 40.33 -17.68
C ARG A 712 22.72 41.78 -17.34
N CYS A 713 21.98 42.48 -18.20
CA CYS A 713 21.48 43.83 -17.92
C CYS A 713 20.55 43.85 -16.70
N MET A 714 19.63 42.89 -16.57
CA MET A 714 18.77 42.77 -15.39
C MET A 714 19.55 42.50 -14.11
N GLN A 715 20.57 41.63 -14.15
CA GLN A 715 21.45 41.37 -13.01
C GLN A 715 22.27 42.60 -12.63
N LEU A 716 22.76 43.37 -13.61
CA LEU A 716 23.48 44.62 -13.37
C LEU A 716 22.57 45.69 -12.76
N MET A 717 21.34 45.85 -13.27
CA MET A 717 20.36 46.78 -12.68
C MET A 717 19.93 46.37 -11.27
N LEU A 718 19.81 45.07 -10.99
CA LEU A 718 19.50 44.57 -9.64
C LEU A 718 20.69 44.75 -8.68
N SER A 719 21.93 44.66 -9.15
CA SER A 719 23.11 44.96 -8.32
C SER A 719 23.33 46.45 -8.09
N GLU A 720 22.81 47.32 -8.97
CA GLU A 720 22.84 48.78 -8.80
C GLU A 720 21.69 49.30 -7.90
N LEU A 721 20.67 48.48 -7.63
CA LEU A 721 19.53 48.81 -6.78
C LEU A 721 19.75 48.52 -5.28
N ASP A 722 20.86 47.88 -4.90
CA ASP A 722 21.16 47.54 -3.50
C ASP A 722 21.91 48.63 -2.73
N ASP A 723 22.24 49.78 -3.34
CA ASP A 723 23.00 50.84 -2.65
C ASP A 723 22.23 52.13 -2.29
N GLU A 724 21.14 52.55 -2.95
CA GLU A 724 20.42 53.77 -2.51
C GLU A 724 18.88 53.74 -2.72
N CYS A 725 18.20 54.32 -1.73
CA CYS A 725 16.77 54.42 -1.47
C CYS A 725 15.84 54.75 -2.67
N GLY A 726 14.62 54.19 -2.64
CA GLY A 726 13.37 54.94 -2.86
C GLY A 726 12.86 55.14 -4.31
N GLN A 727 11.76 54.46 -4.65
CA GLN A 727 10.82 54.74 -5.76
C GLN A 727 11.43 54.98 -7.15
N ALA A 728 11.41 53.95 -8.01
CA ALA A 728 11.45 54.15 -9.46
C ALA A 728 10.53 53.15 -10.20
N VAL A 729 9.78 53.72 -11.14
CA VAL A 729 8.76 53.10 -11.98
C VAL A 729 9.39 52.10 -12.96
N LEU A 730 8.85 50.88 -13.02
CA LEU A 730 9.16 49.90 -14.06
C LEU A 730 8.77 50.47 -15.45
N PRO A 731 9.68 50.57 -16.43
CA PRO A 731 9.29 50.86 -17.81
C PRO A 731 8.58 49.63 -18.39
N SER A 732 7.36 49.85 -18.88
CA SER A 732 6.60 48.90 -19.68
C SER A 732 7.37 48.52 -20.95
N LEU A 733 7.57 47.22 -21.15
CA LEU A 733 8.06 46.60 -22.39
C LEU A 733 7.10 46.91 -23.56
N ALA A 734 7.37 47.98 -24.30
CA ALA A 734 6.81 48.18 -25.63
C ALA A 734 7.59 47.31 -26.63
N ILE A 735 6.89 46.33 -27.20
CA ILE A 735 7.32 45.57 -28.36
C ILE A 735 7.12 46.49 -29.58
N GLU A 736 8.17 47.16 -30.04
CA GLU A 736 8.18 47.78 -31.36
C GLU A 736 9.14 47.04 -32.28
N GLY A 737 8.59 46.56 -33.38
CA GLY A 737 9.33 45.93 -34.46
C GLY A 737 10.22 46.95 -35.16
N VAL A 738 11.42 46.52 -35.53
CA VAL A 738 12.27 47.27 -36.44
C VAL A 738 12.71 46.34 -37.56
N SER A 739 12.35 46.79 -38.75
CA SER A 739 12.63 46.30 -40.09
C SER A 739 14.12 46.09 -40.36
N VAL A 740 14.37 45.07 -41.18
CA VAL A 740 15.64 44.73 -41.82
C VAL A 740 15.93 45.70 -42.98
N PRO A 741 17.16 46.21 -43.17
CA PRO A 741 17.66 46.57 -44.49
C PRO A 741 18.13 45.33 -45.27
#